data_AF-A0AAV6JMV8-F1
#
_entry.id   AF-A0AAV6JMV8-F1
#
_cell.length_a   1.000
_cell.length_b   1.000
_cell.length_c   1.000
_cell.angle_alpha   90.00
_cell.angle_beta   90.00
_cell.angle_gamma   90.00
#
_symmetry.space_group_name_H-M   'P 1'
#
loop_
_entity.id
_entity.type
_entity.pdbx_description
1 polymer ?
#
loop_
_entity_poly.entity_id
_entity_poly.type
_entity_poly.pdbx_seq_one_letter_code
_entity_poly.pdbx_strand_id
1 'polypeptide(L)'
;MSNASPLNTLTSVFPDLHAILFIFDKELNQFHKPTLGNYFSRSMGFKLLLLFLFVATFSGFTYGVVEVNLISRQKLLEVQRKLNLLNKRAVKSIRSEDGDIIDCIDVHKQPAFDHPALRNHTIQMTPSYNPQTERTTTTMETSTKGGGGSSVTVTSQLWQRRGSCPEGTIPIRRIRKKELVKASSVKEYGRKKPSQKFNHLDEDIDSYLQLENHSLAILLTEGYSYSGAKGDIKVWNPFVETDDEYSTSRVSLKNGPYMSYEAIESGWAVNPGVYGDRSTRLFVYWTTDSSKTTGCFDLTCPGFVQTSNEVALGAAIYPISTSTGLPYQITTYIFQDPNTSNWWVQFGEKTNIGYWPPDLFTLLRYHAITVQWGGEVCSSKTGIHPHTATGMGSGNFPDYVFGNSGYVKRMRVRQTILDLRFPEWVDTYTDEYKCYDAFYLGDYVEDPEFYYGGPEFKQELTTLANSSVGLKASLSSFVLSLKLSLHCFVQAFYMMDPRVLFHRLEKDIFILIVSLVGGGGGGAYHVIKQYGGKEIHLRFMFPFDCRESCGLTPGVVGVDSISGHKRLEVERKLDRLNKHAVISIHSEDGDIIDCVDIYNQPAFDHPALRNHTIQVAILIAQGFSYLGAQGDIKVDNPFVESDDYSTSQVSLKNGNYMYYEAIESGWAVNPRVYGDRTTRLFVYWTVDSSNTTGCFDLTCPGFVQTSNKVALGAAIYPISTSGGLPYQITVYIYKDTNTSNWWVQYNGVNIGYWPQDLFGALRYHAESVEWGGEVYSSKIGTHPHTATAMGNGQLPNWDDYGCRSGCVKRMRVRENSLDLRFPEFVNAYADEYRCYDVFYIEDYVEDPEFYYGGPGKSLWCP
;
A
#
# COMPACT_ATOMS: atom_id res chain seq x y z
N MET A 1 27.74 -61.23 -27.17
CA MET A 1 28.58 -61.80 -26.08
C MET A 1 28.72 -60.76 -24.98
N SER A 2 29.18 -61.16 -23.80
CA SER A 2 28.89 -60.51 -22.50
C SER A 2 29.90 -59.46 -22.03
N ASN A 3 29.45 -58.66 -21.05
CA ASN A 3 30.17 -57.58 -20.36
C ASN A 3 31.52 -57.98 -19.75
N ALA A 4 32.42 -56.99 -19.67
CA ALA A 4 33.36 -56.82 -18.56
C ALA A 4 33.67 -55.31 -18.39
N SER A 5 33.90 -54.86 -17.15
CA SER A 5 34.17 -53.45 -16.81
C SER A 5 35.45 -53.33 -15.97
N PRO A 6 36.35 -52.36 -16.26
CA PRO A 6 37.45 -52.03 -15.37
C PRO A 6 37.24 -50.66 -14.70
N LEU A 7 37.39 -50.60 -13.38
CA LEU A 7 37.57 -49.35 -12.62
C LEU A 7 38.66 -49.57 -11.58
N ASN A 8 39.84 -48.96 -11.75
CA ASN A 8 40.88 -48.85 -10.72
C ASN A 8 42.08 -48.01 -11.22
N THR A 9 42.25 -46.78 -10.72
CA THR A 9 43.57 -46.15 -10.47
C THR A 9 43.45 -44.82 -9.70
N LEU A 10 44.17 -44.73 -8.57
CA LEU A 10 44.40 -43.58 -7.66
C LEU A 10 43.16 -42.84 -7.09
N THR A 11 42.99 -42.54 -5.80
CA THR A 11 43.86 -42.29 -4.61
C THR A 11 44.54 -40.92 -4.51
N SER A 12 44.05 -40.07 -3.60
CA SER A 12 44.82 -39.31 -2.57
C SER A 12 43.92 -38.33 -1.80
N VAL A 13 44.40 -37.83 -0.65
CA VAL A 13 43.84 -36.71 0.18
C VAL A 13 42.51 -37.03 0.91
N PHE A 14 42.36 -36.95 2.25
CA PHE A 14 43.24 -36.56 3.38
C PHE A 14 43.39 -37.70 4.43
N PRO A 15 44.38 -37.65 5.36
CA PRO A 15 44.67 -38.74 6.30
C PRO A 15 44.51 -38.37 7.79
N ASP A 16 43.33 -38.60 8.40
CA ASP A 16 43.11 -38.38 9.85
C ASP A 16 42.30 -39.48 10.56
N LEU A 17 42.25 -40.69 9.98
CA LEU A 17 41.48 -41.82 10.54
C LEU A 17 42.29 -42.78 11.45
N HIS A 18 43.51 -42.41 11.82
CA HIS A 18 44.44 -43.30 12.55
C HIS A 18 44.46 -43.11 14.08
N ALA A 19 43.70 -42.14 14.61
CA ALA A 19 43.66 -41.79 16.03
C ALA A 19 42.57 -42.53 16.84
N ILE A 20 41.49 -42.99 16.19
CA ILE A 20 40.28 -43.48 16.89
C ILE A 20 40.37 -44.97 17.25
N LEU A 21 41.16 -45.77 16.52
CA LEU A 21 41.33 -47.21 16.76
C LEU A 21 42.34 -47.57 17.87
N PHE A 22 43.02 -46.59 18.47
CA PHE A 22 44.07 -46.85 19.48
C PHE A 22 43.60 -46.75 20.95
N ILE A 23 42.32 -46.43 21.19
CA ILE A 23 41.77 -46.21 22.54
C ILE A 23 40.95 -47.43 23.05
N PHE A 24 40.56 -48.37 22.19
CA PHE A 24 39.77 -49.55 22.57
C PHE A 24 40.59 -50.80 22.96
N ASP A 25 41.92 -50.81 22.80
CA ASP A 25 42.78 -51.99 23.03
C ASP A 25 43.56 -51.95 24.37
N LYS A 26 43.14 -51.12 25.34
CA LYS A 26 43.92 -50.89 26.58
C LYS A 26 43.20 -51.12 27.91
N GLU A 27 41.89 -51.32 27.92
CA GLU A 27 41.05 -51.47 29.13
C GLU A 27 40.48 -52.89 29.34
N LEU A 28 40.91 -53.89 28.56
CA LEU A 28 40.41 -55.29 28.63
C LEU A 28 41.45 -56.35 29.00
N ASN A 29 42.65 -55.94 29.45
CA ASN A 29 43.77 -56.84 29.77
C ASN A 29 44.16 -56.88 31.27
N GLN A 30 43.19 -56.72 32.18
CA GLN A 30 43.32 -57.14 33.57
C GLN A 30 42.04 -57.83 34.08
N PHE A 31 42.03 -59.17 34.05
CA PHE A 31 41.98 -60.00 35.26
C PHE A 31 42.16 -61.48 34.89
N HIS A 32 42.92 -62.22 35.72
CA HIS A 32 43.22 -63.63 35.48
C HIS A 32 42.20 -64.58 36.15
N LYS A 33 42.12 -65.79 35.58
CA LYS A 33 41.42 -67.03 36.01
C LYS A 33 41.60 -67.40 37.50
N PRO A 34 40.89 -68.41 38.08
CA PRO A 34 39.92 -69.36 37.47
C PRO A 34 38.55 -69.45 38.22
N THR A 35 37.52 -70.11 37.68
CA THR A 35 37.19 -71.53 37.98
C THR A 35 36.05 -72.09 37.10
N LEU A 36 35.76 -73.40 37.27
CA LEU A 36 34.69 -74.19 36.63
C LEU A 36 33.33 -73.46 36.62
N GLY A 37 32.41 -73.65 35.67
CA GLY A 37 32.34 -74.57 34.52
C GLY A 37 30.91 -74.58 33.96
N ASN A 38 30.64 -75.33 32.88
CA ASN A 38 29.29 -75.57 32.32
C ASN A 38 28.45 -74.32 31.92
N TYR A 39 28.89 -73.54 30.92
CA TYR A 39 27.98 -72.68 30.14
C TYR A 39 28.25 -72.66 28.61
N PHE A 40 29.01 -73.64 28.11
CA PHE A 40 29.33 -73.81 26.68
C PHE A 40 28.15 -74.40 25.87
N SER A 41 27.11 -73.60 25.67
CA SER A 41 26.07 -73.86 24.66
C SER A 41 25.39 -72.55 24.20
N ARG A 42 24.88 -71.74 25.14
CA ARG A 42 24.17 -70.48 24.84
C ARG A 42 25.03 -69.40 24.17
N SER A 43 26.35 -69.38 24.38
CA SER A 43 27.23 -68.33 23.80
C SER A 43 27.33 -68.40 22.27
N MET A 44 27.33 -69.59 21.67
CA MET A 44 27.55 -69.72 20.22
C MET A 44 26.32 -69.26 19.41
N GLY A 45 25.11 -69.58 19.88
CA GLY A 45 23.87 -69.06 19.30
C GLY A 45 23.77 -67.53 19.38
N PHE A 46 24.15 -66.93 20.52
CA PHE A 46 24.15 -65.48 20.67
C PHE A 46 25.19 -64.78 19.77
N LYS A 47 26.37 -65.39 19.60
CA LYS A 47 27.39 -64.91 18.66
C LYS A 47 26.96 -65.03 17.19
N LEU A 48 26.31 -66.13 16.79
CA LEU A 48 25.73 -66.23 15.44
C LEU A 48 24.59 -65.22 15.23
N LEU A 49 23.73 -65.00 16.23
CA LEU A 49 22.65 -64.02 16.14
C LEU A 49 23.19 -62.59 15.98
N LEU A 50 24.21 -62.22 16.77
CA LEU A 50 24.91 -60.94 16.61
C LEU A 50 25.61 -60.82 15.25
N LEU A 51 26.22 -61.89 14.74
CA LEU A 51 26.83 -61.88 13.40
C LEU A 51 25.77 -61.73 12.30
N PHE A 52 24.62 -62.41 12.42
CA PHE A 52 23.49 -62.27 11.49
C PHE A 52 22.88 -60.88 11.55
N LEU A 53 22.71 -60.29 12.73
CA LEU A 53 22.24 -58.92 12.89
C LEU A 53 23.25 -57.92 12.32
N PHE A 54 24.55 -58.13 12.53
CA PHE A 54 25.60 -57.28 11.96
C PHE A 54 25.65 -57.41 10.43
N VAL A 55 25.48 -58.61 9.86
CA VAL A 55 25.39 -58.79 8.40
C VAL A 55 24.07 -58.26 7.83
N ALA A 56 22.97 -58.31 8.58
CA ALA A 56 21.69 -57.69 8.21
C ALA A 56 21.78 -56.16 8.22
N THR A 57 22.44 -55.55 9.21
CA THR A 57 22.68 -54.10 9.19
C THR A 57 23.72 -53.71 8.16
N PHE A 58 24.79 -54.49 7.91
CA PHE A 58 25.78 -54.19 6.87
C PHE A 58 25.21 -54.33 5.46
N SER A 59 24.35 -55.33 5.20
CA SER A 59 23.60 -55.42 3.94
C SER A 59 22.55 -54.32 3.82
N GLY A 60 21.87 -53.96 4.92
CA GLY A 60 21.05 -52.74 5.00
C GLY A 60 21.84 -51.48 4.66
N PHE A 61 23.10 -51.38 5.08
CA PHE A 61 24.03 -50.28 4.78
C PHE A 61 24.68 -50.34 3.40
N THR A 62 24.53 -51.43 2.63
CA THR A 62 24.92 -51.48 1.21
C THR A 62 23.74 -51.33 0.25
N TYR A 63 22.51 -51.52 0.71
CA TYR A 63 21.29 -51.10 0.01
C TYR A 63 20.83 -49.67 0.39
N GLY A 64 21.22 -49.17 1.56
CA GLY A 64 21.09 -47.77 1.95
C GLY A 64 22.26 -46.93 1.44
N VAL A 65 21.94 -45.79 0.82
CA VAL A 65 22.91 -44.78 0.36
C VAL A 65 23.91 -45.25 -0.71
N VAL A 66 23.39 -45.74 -1.84
CA VAL A 66 23.83 -45.17 -3.13
C VAL A 66 22.61 -44.83 -3.99
N GLU A 67 21.88 -43.79 -3.61
CA GLU A 67 20.94 -43.15 -4.54
C GLU A 67 21.74 -42.37 -5.61
N VAL A 68 22.26 -43.11 -6.59
CA VAL A 68 22.71 -42.50 -7.85
C VAL A 68 21.45 -41.93 -8.51
N ASN A 69 21.19 -40.65 -8.28
CA ASN A 69 20.18 -39.89 -8.97
C ASN A 69 20.47 -39.96 -10.48
N LEU A 70 19.84 -40.93 -11.16
CA LEU A 70 20.23 -41.37 -12.50
C LEU A 70 19.62 -40.41 -13.54
N ILE A 71 20.21 -39.21 -13.63
CA ILE A 71 19.74 -38.10 -14.45
C ILE A 71 19.36 -38.61 -15.85
N SER A 72 18.08 -38.53 -16.19
CA SER A 72 17.58 -39.11 -17.43
C SER A 72 18.30 -38.52 -18.63
N ARG A 73 18.53 -39.35 -19.67
CA ARG A 73 19.13 -38.87 -20.93
C ARG A 73 18.36 -37.68 -21.52
N GLN A 74 17.04 -37.63 -21.28
CA GLN A 74 16.18 -36.51 -21.65
C GLN A 74 16.51 -35.23 -20.88
N LYS A 75 16.60 -35.25 -19.54
CA LYS A 75 17.02 -34.08 -18.75
C LYS A 75 18.43 -33.63 -19.12
N LEU A 76 19.36 -34.57 -19.39
CA LEU A 76 20.73 -34.22 -19.84
C LEU A 76 20.74 -33.52 -21.21
N LEU A 77 19.90 -33.93 -22.16
CA LEU A 77 19.76 -33.28 -23.46
C LEU A 77 19.08 -31.90 -23.35
N GLU A 78 18.09 -31.77 -22.47
CA GLU A 78 17.41 -30.50 -22.18
C GLU A 78 18.37 -29.49 -21.53
N VAL A 79 19.13 -29.93 -20.51
CA VAL A 79 20.22 -29.13 -19.90
C VAL A 79 21.22 -28.68 -20.96
N GLN A 80 21.64 -29.55 -21.88
CA GLN A 80 22.59 -29.16 -22.92
C GLN A 80 22.00 -28.13 -23.90
N ARG A 81 20.71 -28.21 -24.24
CA ARG A 81 20.01 -27.20 -25.06
C ARG A 81 19.91 -25.86 -24.33
N LYS A 82 19.48 -25.85 -23.06
CA LYS A 82 19.37 -24.63 -22.24
C LYS A 82 20.75 -24.00 -22.00
N LEU A 83 21.81 -24.78 -21.76
CA LEU A 83 23.20 -24.28 -21.68
C LEU A 83 23.65 -23.55 -22.95
N ASN A 84 23.36 -24.12 -24.13
CA ASN A 84 23.74 -23.54 -25.42
C ASN A 84 22.94 -22.27 -25.77
N LEU A 85 21.72 -22.12 -25.23
CA LEU A 85 20.89 -20.92 -25.39
C LEU A 85 21.40 -19.76 -24.50
N LEU A 86 21.69 -20.05 -23.23
CA LEU A 86 22.06 -19.08 -22.21
C LEU A 86 23.51 -18.59 -22.34
N ASN A 87 24.47 -19.51 -22.47
CA ASN A 87 25.89 -19.16 -22.52
C ASN A 87 26.29 -18.75 -23.94
N LYS A 88 26.16 -17.46 -24.24
CA LYS A 88 26.60 -16.86 -25.52
C LYS A 88 28.13 -16.91 -25.66
N ARG A 89 28.65 -16.70 -26.88
CA ARG A 89 30.09 -16.71 -27.15
C ARG A 89 30.78 -15.49 -26.53
N ALA A 90 31.56 -15.71 -25.47
CA ALA A 90 32.39 -14.70 -24.84
C ALA A 90 33.49 -14.16 -25.78
N VAL A 91 33.78 -12.86 -25.65
CA VAL A 91 34.97 -12.18 -26.19
C VAL A 91 36.15 -12.34 -25.23
N LYS A 92 35.87 -12.29 -23.91
CA LYS A 92 36.82 -12.46 -22.81
C LYS A 92 36.10 -13.17 -21.66
N SER A 93 36.79 -14.08 -20.95
CA SER A 93 36.30 -14.67 -19.71
C SER A 93 37.19 -14.22 -18.54
N ILE A 94 36.58 -13.84 -17.42
CA ILE A 94 37.25 -13.46 -16.17
C ILE A 94 36.85 -14.49 -15.11
N ARG A 95 37.82 -15.05 -14.38
CA ARG A 95 37.56 -15.97 -13.26
C ARG A 95 37.65 -15.22 -11.95
N SER A 96 36.54 -15.20 -11.20
CA SER A 96 36.41 -14.53 -9.90
C SER A 96 36.96 -15.39 -8.75
N GLU A 97 37.12 -14.79 -7.57
CA GLU A 97 37.75 -15.39 -6.38
C GLU A 97 36.82 -16.36 -5.65
N ASP A 98 35.52 -16.06 -5.66
CA ASP A 98 34.39 -16.97 -5.36
C ASP A 98 34.33 -18.21 -6.28
N GLY A 99 35.09 -18.21 -7.37
CA GLY A 99 35.12 -19.26 -8.38
C GLY A 99 34.09 -19.10 -9.51
N ASP A 100 33.35 -18.00 -9.62
CA ASP A 100 32.54 -17.69 -10.80
C ASP A 100 33.39 -17.43 -12.05
N ILE A 101 32.71 -17.49 -13.20
CA ILE A 101 33.26 -17.07 -14.49
C ILE A 101 32.33 -16.01 -15.06
N ILE A 102 32.85 -14.81 -15.26
CA ILE A 102 32.16 -13.70 -15.90
C ILE A 102 32.60 -13.67 -17.37
N ASP A 103 31.64 -13.77 -18.28
CA ASP A 103 31.86 -13.71 -19.72
C ASP A 103 31.49 -12.32 -20.24
N CYS A 104 32.50 -11.62 -20.76
CA CYS A 104 32.32 -10.38 -21.51
C CYS A 104 31.76 -10.74 -22.90
N ILE A 105 30.50 -10.45 -23.13
CA ILE A 105 29.76 -10.78 -24.36
C ILE A 105 29.44 -9.48 -25.09
N ASP A 106 29.67 -9.48 -26.41
CA ASP A 106 29.30 -8.41 -27.34
C ASP A 106 27.87 -7.90 -27.09
N VAL A 107 27.70 -6.59 -26.91
CA VAL A 107 26.44 -5.98 -26.44
C VAL A 107 25.25 -6.27 -27.38
N HIS A 108 25.50 -6.52 -28.68
CA HIS A 108 24.47 -6.88 -29.66
C HIS A 108 24.15 -8.39 -29.70
N LYS A 109 24.83 -9.21 -28.88
CA LYS A 109 24.69 -10.68 -28.83
C LYS A 109 24.18 -11.19 -27.48
N GLN A 110 23.70 -10.28 -26.62
CA GLN A 110 23.17 -10.59 -25.29
C GLN A 110 21.81 -11.34 -25.36
N PRO A 111 21.39 -12.04 -24.28
CA PRO A 111 20.14 -12.81 -24.26
C PRO A 111 18.85 -12.01 -24.54
N ALA A 112 18.85 -10.69 -24.33
CA ALA A 112 17.67 -9.82 -24.53
C ALA A 112 17.01 -10.00 -25.91
N PHE A 113 17.80 -10.08 -26.98
CA PHE A 113 17.31 -10.09 -28.37
C PHE A 113 16.81 -11.46 -28.85
N ASP A 114 16.89 -12.50 -28.01
CA ASP A 114 16.12 -13.73 -28.23
C ASP A 114 14.60 -13.47 -28.01
N HIS A 115 14.21 -12.40 -27.31
CA HIS A 115 12.82 -12.04 -27.04
C HIS A 115 12.10 -11.63 -28.34
N PRO A 116 10.89 -12.15 -28.65
CA PRO A 116 10.20 -11.84 -29.91
C PRO A 116 10.01 -10.35 -30.20
N ALA A 117 9.66 -9.55 -29.18
CA ALA A 117 9.47 -8.11 -29.33
C ALA A 117 10.79 -7.34 -29.55
N LEU A 118 11.94 -7.88 -29.11
CA LEU A 118 13.20 -7.14 -29.06
C LEU A 118 14.18 -7.48 -30.21
N ARG A 119 13.77 -8.33 -31.17
CA ARG A 119 14.64 -8.80 -32.27
C ARG A 119 15.28 -7.70 -33.11
N ASN A 120 14.59 -6.57 -33.26
CA ASN A 120 15.04 -5.39 -34.00
C ASN A 120 15.24 -4.17 -33.07
N HIS A 121 15.40 -4.38 -31.77
CA HIS A 121 15.46 -3.28 -30.79
C HIS A 121 16.73 -2.44 -30.97
N THR A 122 16.58 -1.11 -31.01
CA THR A 122 17.71 -0.17 -31.07
C THR A 122 18.23 0.10 -29.67
N ILE A 123 19.46 -0.32 -29.37
CA ILE A 123 20.03 -0.22 -28.02
C ILE A 123 20.22 1.25 -27.63
N GLN A 124 19.55 1.68 -26.56
CA GLN A 124 19.81 2.97 -25.92
C GLN A 124 21.02 2.80 -24.98
N MET A 125 22.19 3.31 -25.35
CA MET A 125 23.41 3.11 -24.55
C MET A 125 23.40 3.82 -23.20
N THR A 126 22.73 4.98 -23.11
CA THR A 126 22.59 5.80 -21.88
C THR A 126 21.19 6.41 -21.79
N PRO A 127 20.62 6.58 -20.59
CA PRO A 127 19.37 7.31 -20.41
C PRO A 127 19.52 8.75 -20.91
N SER A 128 18.43 9.34 -21.42
CA SER A 128 18.37 10.74 -21.83
C SER A 128 18.34 11.69 -20.62
N TYR A 129 17.79 11.20 -19.51
CA TYR A 129 17.78 11.84 -18.20
C TYR A 129 19.01 11.42 -17.37
N ASN A 130 19.69 12.39 -16.74
CA ASN A 130 20.79 12.13 -15.81
C ASN A 130 20.39 12.46 -14.36
N PRO A 131 20.18 11.45 -13.49
CA PRO A 131 19.77 11.64 -12.09
C PRO A 131 20.76 12.39 -11.19
N GLN A 132 22.00 12.65 -11.62
CA GLN A 132 22.99 13.37 -10.79
C GLN A 132 22.84 14.90 -10.84
N THR A 133 22.11 15.43 -11.83
CA THR A 133 22.13 16.87 -12.15
C THR A 133 21.39 17.74 -11.13
N GLU A 134 20.46 17.15 -10.38
CA GLU A 134 19.56 17.83 -9.43
C GLU A 134 20.28 18.31 -8.15
N ARG A 135 21.51 17.87 -7.87
CA ARG A 135 22.31 18.30 -6.71
C ARG A 135 22.78 19.77 -6.74
N THR A 136 22.29 20.57 -7.68
CA THR A 136 22.85 21.91 -8.00
C THR A 136 21.96 23.08 -7.54
N THR A 137 20.74 22.81 -7.05
CA THR A 137 19.71 23.85 -6.82
C THR A 137 19.20 24.00 -5.38
N THR A 138 19.66 23.18 -4.43
CA THR A 138 19.29 23.33 -3.01
C THR A 138 20.53 23.47 -2.15
N THR A 139 20.73 24.66 -1.58
CA THR A 139 21.86 24.96 -0.69
C THR A 139 21.71 24.30 0.68
N MET A 140 22.53 23.29 0.94
CA MET A 140 23.05 23.04 2.29
C MET A 140 24.57 22.95 2.24
N GLU A 141 25.22 23.52 3.25
CA GLU A 141 26.63 23.90 3.19
C GLU A 141 27.57 22.72 3.48
N THR A 142 28.74 22.70 2.83
CA THR A 142 29.87 21.84 3.21
C THR A 142 30.48 22.30 4.54
N SER A 143 29.77 22.07 5.64
CA SER A 143 30.18 22.43 7.00
C SER A 143 31.00 21.30 7.64
N THR A 144 32.26 21.17 7.23
CA THR A 144 33.20 20.20 7.82
C THR A 144 33.49 20.50 9.30
N LYS A 145 32.71 19.92 10.22
CA LYS A 145 33.01 19.74 11.65
C LYS A 145 32.45 18.39 12.11
N GLY A 146 33.29 17.59 12.77
CA GLY A 146 33.01 16.16 12.99
C GLY A 146 32.06 15.87 14.16
N GLY A 147 31.21 14.87 13.99
CA GLY A 147 30.34 14.34 15.04
C GLY A 147 29.79 12.93 14.71
N GLY A 148 30.45 11.89 15.24
CA GLY A 148 29.86 10.57 15.55
C GLY A 148 29.33 9.64 14.43
N GLY A 149 28.92 10.14 13.27
CA GLY A 149 28.26 9.35 12.22
C GLY A 149 29.17 8.28 11.59
N SER A 150 28.70 7.03 11.56
CA SER A 150 29.45 5.91 10.99
C SER A 150 29.56 6.05 9.46
N SER A 151 30.78 6.00 8.93
CA SER A 151 31.06 6.13 7.50
C SER A 151 30.59 4.90 6.71
N VAL A 152 29.31 4.90 6.32
CA VAL A 152 28.70 3.81 5.54
C VAL A 152 29.48 3.58 4.25
N THR A 153 29.85 2.32 4.00
CA THR A 153 30.78 1.95 2.92
C THR A 153 30.03 1.30 1.77
N VAL A 154 30.23 1.82 0.55
CA VAL A 154 29.57 1.33 -0.68
C VAL A 154 30.13 -0.03 -1.08
N THR A 155 29.25 -0.97 -1.42
CA THR A 155 29.64 -2.33 -1.78
C THR A 155 30.04 -2.48 -3.26
N SER A 156 30.95 -3.42 -3.55
CA SER A 156 31.48 -3.74 -4.88
C SER A 156 31.10 -5.15 -5.35
N GLN A 157 31.54 -5.58 -6.53
CA GLN A 157 31.42 -6.98 -6.98
C GLN A 157 32.78 -7.68 -7.03
N LEU A 158 32.85 -8.88 -6.47
CA LEU A 158 34.14 -9.54 -6.19
C LEU A 158 35.00 -9.79 -7.45
N TRP A 159 34.35 -10.06 -8.59
CA TRP A 159 35.02 -10.32 -9.88
C TRP A 159 35.83 -9.13 -10.40
N GLN A 160 35.46 -7.90 -10.05
CA GLN A 160 36.11 -6.67 -10.52
C GLN A 160 37.60 -6.62 -10.12
N ARG A 161 37.96 -7.27 -9.00
CA ARG A 161 39.35 -7.46 -8.55
C ARG A 161 40.24 -8.23 -9.53
N ARG A 162 39.63 -9.01 -10.43
CA ARG A 162 40.31 -9.83 -11.44
C ARG A 162 40.25 -9.21 -12.85
N GLY A 163 39.72 -7.98 -12.97
CA GLY A 163 39.72 -7.15 -14.17
C GLY A 163 38.32 -6.74 -14.63
N SER A 164 38.26 -5.90 -15.68
CA SER A 164 37.03 -5.37 -16.29
C SER A 164 36.72 -6.00 -17.65
N CYS A 165 35.49 -5.81 -18.14
CA CYS A 165 35.12 -6.15 -19.52
C CYS A 165 35.42 -5.01 -20.51
N PRO A 166 35.82 -5.30 -21.76
CA PRO A 166 36.04 -4.27 -22.78
C PRO A 166 34.78 -3.44 -23.08
N GLU A 167 34.98 -2.23 -23.59
CA GLU A 167 33.91 -1.43 -24.20
C GLU A 167 33.20 -2.20 -25.32
N GLY A 168 31.91 -1.93 -25.52
CA GLY A 168 31.06 -2.69 -26.46
C GLY A 168 30.73 -4.13 -26.01
N THR A 169 31.10 -4.53 -24.79
CA THR A 169 30.74 -5.83 -24.21
C THR A 169 30.12 -5.68 -22.82
N ILE A 170 29.24 -6.61 -22.45
CA ILE A 170 28.62 -6.69 -21.13
C ILE A 170 29.12 -7.93 -20.37
N PRO A 171 29.35 -7.87 -19.04
CA PRO A 171 29.65 -9.03 -18.22
C PRO A 171 28.38 -9.83 -17.88
N ILE A 172 28.38 -11.13 -18.20
CA ILE A 172 27.33 -12.09 -17.80
C ILE A 172 27.95 -13.22 -16.97
N ARG A 173 27.34 -13.62 -15.85
CA ARG A 173 27.75 -14.81 -15.08
C ARG A 173 27.47 -16.09 -15.89
N ARG A 174 28.51 -16.89 -16.19
CA ARG A 174 28.38 -18.15 -16.92
C ARG A 174 27.63 -19.20 -16.10
N ILE A 175 26.45 -19.60 -16.58
CA ILE A 175 25.59 -20.59 -15.94
C ILE A 175 26.14 -22.00 -16.19
N ARG A 176 26.32 -22.79 -15.13
CA ARG A 176 27.03 -24.07 -15.21
C ARG A 176 26.08 -25.26 -15.29
N LYS A 177 26.57 -26.37 -15.86
CA LYS A 177 25.82 -27.64 -15.93
C LYS A 177 25.35 -28.13 -14.54
N LYS A 178 26.10 -27.84 -13.46
CA LYS A 178 25.71 -28.20 -12.08
C LYS A 178 24.42 -27.50 -11.62
N GLU A 179 24.21 -26.24 -12.01
CA GLU A 179 23.04 -25.43 -11.62
C GLU A 179 21.78 -26.00 -12.30
N LEU A 180 21.81 -26.14 -13.63
CA LEU A 180 20.68 -26.68 -14.41
C LEU A 180 20.37 -28.16 -14.14
N VAL A 181 21.33 -28.94 -13.62
CA VAL A 181 21.07 -30.32 -13.17
C VAL A 181 20.32 -30.35 -11.84
N LYS A 182 20.69 -29.49 -10.88
CA LYS A 182 20.00 -29.32 -9.59
C LYS A 182 18.56 -28.81 -9.77
N ALA A 183 18.34 -27.86 -10.67
CA ALA A 183 17.03 -27.25 -10.91
C ALA A 183 15.91 -28.29 -11.08
N SER A 184 14.78 -28.09 -10.40
CA SER A 184 13.60 -28.97 -10.47
C SER A 184 13.07 -29.08 -11.90
N SER A 185 12.96 -27.95 -12.61
CA SER A 185 12.65 -27.85 -14.03
C SER A 185 13.75 -27.08 -14.78
N VAL A 186 14.21 -27.61 -15.91
CA VAL A 186 15.19 -26.93 -16.78
C VAL A 186 14.51 -25.85 -17.63
N LYS A 187 13.25 -26.06 -18.02
CA LYS A 187 12.41 -25.04 -18.63
C LYS A 187 12.24 -23.84 -17.69
N GLU A 188 11.77 -24.07 -16.46
CA GLU A 188 11.45 -22.98 -15.51
C GLU A 188 12.66 -22.40 -14.75
N TYR A 189 13.88 -22.94 -14.94
CA TYR A 189 15.09 -22.38 -14.32
C TYR A 189 15.22 -20.88 -14.62
N GLY A 190 15.41 -20.11 -13.54
CA GLY A 190 15.49 -18.65 -13.54
C GLY A 190 14.21 -17.93 -13.11
N ARG A 191 13.07 -18.62 -13.01
CA ARG A 191 11.76 -18.02 -12.72
C ARG A 191 11.42 -18.08 -11.22
N LYS A 192 10.60 -17.14 -10.70
CA LYS A 192 9.93 -17.33 -9.40
C LYS A 192 8.95 -18.53 -9.51
N LYS A 193 8.71 -19.23 -8.40
CA LYS A 193 7.68 -20.30 -8.34
C LYS A 193 6.29 -19.64 -8.45
N PRO A 194 5.33 -20.19 -9.21
CA PRO A 194 3.94 -19.75 -9.11
C PRO A 194 3.36 -20.12 -7.74
N SER A 195 2.60 -19.21 -7.13
CA SER A 195 1.64 -19.55 -6.07
C SER A 195 0.69 -20.65 -6.55
N GLN A 196 0.29 -21.55 -5.65
CA GLN A 196 -0.69 -22.59 -5.99
C GLN A 196 -2.10 -22.09 -5.67
N LYS A 197 -3.00 -22.99 -5.25
CA LYS A 197 -4.27 -22.64 -4.61
C LYS A 197 -4.57 -23.59 -3.47
N PHE A 198 -4.75 -23.07 -2.25
CA PHE A 198 -5.49 -23.77 -1.21
C PHE A 198 -7.00 -23.65 -1.46
N ASN A 199 -7.70 -24.79 -1.33
CA ASN A 199 -9.17 -24.89 -1.47
C ASN A 199 -9.86 -25.03 -0.09
N HIS A 200 -9.30 -24.40 0.95
CA HIS A 200 -9.87 -24.43 2.30
C HIS A 200 -10.02 -23.02 2.84
N LEU A 201 -11.23 -22.73 3.34
CA LEU A 201 -11.59 -21.50 4.03
C LEU A 201 -11.17 -21.58 5.50
N ASP A 202 -10.79 -20.44 6.05
CA ASP A 202 -11.34 -19.93 7.31
C ASP A 202 -11.68 -18.45 7.09
N GLU A 203 -12.69 -17.93 7.78
CA GLU A 203 -13.23 -16.58 7.58
C GLU A 203 -12.64 -15.59 8.60
N ASP A 204 -11.40 -15.13 8.40
CA ASP A 204 -10.78 -14.06 9.23
C ASP A 204 -9.59 -13.33 8.53
N ILE A 205 -9.62 -11.99 8.56
CA ILE A 205 -8.49 -11.01 8.46
C ILE A 205 -7.67 -10.88 7.14
N ASP A 206 -7.84 -9.72 6.48
CA ASP A 206 -6.83 -8.81 5.86
C ASP A 206 -5.58 -9.38 5.15
N SER A 207 -5.77 -10.26 4.15
CA SER A 207 -4.64 -10.93 3.45
C SER A 207 -4.60 -10.75 1.92
N TYR A 208 -4.75 -9.51 1.42
CA TYR A 208 -4.76 -9.21 -0.02
C TYR A 208 -3.40 -9.22 -0.74
N LEU A 209 -2.29 -9.42 -0.02
CA LEU A 209 -0.92 -9.45 -0.57
C LEU A 209 -0.23 -10.83 -0.47
N GLN A 210 -0.83 -11.78 0.24
CA GLN A 210 -0.22 -13.06 0.59
C GLN A 210 -0.18 -14.04 -0.58
N LEU A 211 1.00 -14.21 -1.15
CA LEU A 211 1.30 -15.19 -2.19
C LEU A 211 1.65 -16.52 -1.50
N GLU A 212 0.90 -17.60 -1.75
CA GLU A 212 0.96 -18.89 -1.01
C GLU A 212 2.33 -19.60 -0.86
N ASN A 213 3.42 -19.07 -1.43
CA ASN A 213 4.79 -19.59 -1.28
C ASN A 213 5.80 -18.47 -0.91
N HIS A 214 5.34 -17.32 -0.41
CA HIS A 214 6.18 -16.15 -0.12
C HIS A 214 5.80 -15.51 1.21
N SER A 215 6.79 -14.87 1.84
CA SER A 215 6.61 -14.02 3.01
C SER A 215 7.30 -12.69 2.75
N LEU A 216 6.59 -11.59 2.95
CA LEU A 216 7.02 -10.21 2.79
C LEU A 216 7.20 -9.54 4.15
N ALA A 217 8.15 -8.61 4.21
CA ALA A 217 8.18 -7.55 5.22
C ALA A 217 8.67 -6.27 4.52
N ILE A 218 7.74 -5.36 4.23
CA ILE A 218 7.95 -4.25 3.30
C ILE A 218 7.35 -2.94 3.83
N LEU A 219 7.94 -1.83 3.38
CA LEU A 219 7.30 -0.54 3.29
C LEU A 219 6.73 -0.39 1.88
N LEU A 220 5.50 0.11 1.75
CA LEU A 220 4.85 0.37 0.47
C LEU A 220 4.23 1.77 0.41
N THR A 221 3.94 2.22 -0.80
CA THR A 221 3.16 3.43 -1.10
C THR A 221 2.50 3.25 -2.46
N GLU A 222 1.24 3.65 -2.60
CA GLU A 222 0.53 3.63 -3.88
C GLU A 222 -0.24 4.93 -4.17
N GLY A 223 -1.41 4.86 -4.82
CA GLY A 223 -2.28 6.01 -5.10
C GLY A 223 -1.77 7.06 -6.10
N TYR A 224 -0.56 6.91 -6.64
CA TYR A 224 0.08 7.92 -7.50
C TYR A 224 0.86 7.33 -8.67
N SER A 225 0.95 8.06 -9.78
CA SER A 225 1.77 7.70 -10.94
C SER A 225 3.28 7.87 -10.66
N TYR A 226 3.94 6.79 -10.29
CA TYR A 226 5.38 6.73 -10.05
C TYR A 226 6.17 6.46 -11.34
N SER A 227 7.08 7.37 -11.67
CA SER A 227 8.08 7.25 -12.75
C SER A 227 9.46 6.81 -12.25
N GLY A 228 9.60 6.45 -10.96
CA GLY A 228 10.82 5.84 -10.42
C GLY A 228 10.82 5.68 -8.89
N ALA A 229 11.71 4.82 -8.38
CA ALA A 229 11.89 4.53 -6.96
C ALA A 229 13.37 4.26 -6.63
N LYS A 230 13.84 4.83 -5.51
CA LYS A 230 15.22 4.72 -4.98
C LYS A 230 15.22 4.16 -3.57
N GLY A 231 16.26 3.41 -3.20
CA GLY A 231 16.56 3.05 -1.82
C GLY A 231 18.00 2.57 -1.62
N ASP A 232 18.57 2.87 -0.46
CA ASP A 232 19.82 2.28 0.03
C ASP A 232 19.50 1.01 0.83
N ILE A 233 19.86 -0.15 0.29
CA ILE A 233 19.57 -1.46 0.88
C ILE A 233 20.81 -1.97 1.63
N LYS A 234 20.68 -2.27 2.93
CA LYS A 234 21.77 -2.92 3.69
C LYS A 234 22.03 -4.33 3.15
N VAL A 235 23.29 -4.62 2.81
CA VAL A 235 23.72 -5.92 2.27
C VAL A 235 23.96 -6.90 3.41
N TRP A 236 23.21 -8.00 3.41
CA TRP A 236 23.38 -9.15 4.30
C TRP A 236 23.45 -10.45 3.49
N ASN A 237 23.90 -11.54 4.12
CA ASN A 237 23.86 -12.90 3.57
C ASN A 237 23.07 -13.81 4.53
N PRO A 238 21.72 -13.68 4.58
CA PRO A 238 20.90 -14.49 5.48
C PRO A 238 21.04 -15.98 5.16
N PHE A 239 20.79 -16.82 6.17
CA PHE A 239 20.63 -18.25 5.96
C PHE A 239 19.40 -18.52 5.10
N VAL A 240 19.51 -19.48 4.19
CA VAL A 240 18.39 -20.07 3.44
C VAL A 240 18.45 -21.56 3.77
N GLU A 241 17.31 -22.23 3.97
CA GLU A 241 17.28 -23.62 4.44
C GLU A 241 17.50 -24.61 3.29
N THR A 242 16.63 -24.61 2.28
CA THR A 242 16.69 -25.58 1.16
C THR A 242 17.36 -24.98 -0.08
N ASP A 243 17.60 -25.80 -1.12
CA ASP A 243 18.20 -25.39 -2.39
C ASP A 243 17.18 -24.76 -3.37
N ASP A 244 15.89 -24.82 -3.04
CA ASP A 244 14.76 -24.34 -3.86
C ASP A 244 13.95 -23.20 -3.21
N GLU A 245 14.43 -22.71 -2.07
CA GLU A 245 14.01 -21.48 -1.40
C GLU A 245 14.89 -20.29 -1.83
N TYR A 246 14.44 -19.06 -1.56
CA TYR A 246 15.29 -17.87 -1.65
C TYR A 246 14.91 -16.81 -0.62
N SER A 247 15.84 -15.88 -0.41
CA SER A 247 15.64 -14.63 0.36
C SER A 247 16.18 -13.45 -0.44
N THR A 248 15.47 -12.32 -0.45
CA THR A 248 15.87 -11.10 -1.15
C THR A 248 15.66 -9.86 -0.29
N SER A 249 16.32 -8.77 -0.68
CA SER A 249 15.81 -7.43 -0.44
C SER A 249 15.87 -6.59 -1.72
N ARG A 250 14.80 -5.83 -1.96
CA ARG A 250 14.54 -5.16 -3.25
C ARG A 250 13.88 -3.80 -3.09
N VAL A 251 14.13 -2.95 -4.09
CA VAL A 251 13.17 -1.92 -4.54
C VAL A 251 12.34 -2.54 -5.66
N SER A 252 11.04 -2.33 -5.66
CA SER A 252 10.11 -2.84 -6.67
C SER A 252 9.12 -1.75 -7.07
N LEU A 253 8.80 -1.69 -8.37
CA LEU A 253 7.71 -0.88 -8.92
C LEU A 253 6.70 -1.82 -9.61
N LYS A 254 5.41 -1.58 -9.40
CA LYS A 254 4.32 -2.43 -9.88
C LYS A 254 3.20 -1.63 -10.55
N ASN A 255 2.49 -2.25 -11.50
CA ASN A 255 1.22 -1.75 -12.03
C ASN A 255 0.29 -2.92 -12.40
N GLY A 256 -1.01 -2.76 -12.16
CA GLY A 256 -2.03 -3.77 -12.40
C GLY A 256 -2.48 -4.52 -11.14
N PRO A 257 -3.61 -5.24 -11.22
CA PRO A 257 -4.26 -5.87 -10.07
C PRO A 257 -3.43 -7.05 -9.53
N TYR A 258 -3.59 -7.37 -8.24
CA TYR A 258 -2.82 -8.40 -7.51
C TYR A 258 -2.61 -9.72 -8.30
N MET A 259 -3.67 -10.25 -8.90
CA MET A 259 -3.62 -11.51 -9.65
C MET A 259 -3.13 -11.38 -11.10
N SER A 260 -2.74 -10.21 -11.60
CA SER A 260 -2.19 -10.04 -12.95
C SER A 260 -1.33 -8.76 -13.11
N TYR A 261 -0.50 -8.44 -12.11
CA TYR A 261 0.35 -7.25 -12.15
C TYR A 261 1.59 -7.44 -13.04
N GLU A 262 2.04 -6.32 -13.57
CA GLU A 262 3.38 -6.13 -14.10
C GLU A 262 4.29 -5.60 -12.99
N ALA A 263 5.54 -6.06 -12.92
CA ALA A 263 6.51 -5.63 -11.92
C ALA A 263 7.92 -5.56 -12.50
N ILE A 264 8.72 -4.65 -11.94
CA ILE A 264 10.19 -4.58 -12.11
C ILE A 264 10.84 -4.42 -10.75
N GLU A 265 11.92 -5.17 -10.50
CA GLU A 265 12.56 -5.26 -9.19
C GLU A 265 14.10 -5.25 -9.32
N SER A 266 14.79 -4.69 -8.34
CA SER A 266 16.24 -4.82 -8.22
C SER A 266 16.71 -4.69 -6.78
N GLY A 267 17.82 -5.34 -6.45
CA GLY A 267 18.43 -5.34 -5.12
C GLY A 267 19.39 -6.50 -4.96
N TRP A 268 19.39 -7.16 -3.80
CA TRP A 268 20.19 -8.35 -3.55
C TRP A 268 19.36 -9.59 -3.27
N ALA A 269 19.87 -10.76 -3.68
CA ALA A 269 19.23 -12.06 -3.49
C ALA A 269 20.23 -13.12 -3.03
N VAL A 270 19.77 -14.02 -2.16
CA VAL A 270 20.39 -15.32 -1.87
C VAL A 270 19.45 -16.40 -2.43
N ASN A 271 19.79 -16.96 -3.59
CA ASN A 271 18.95 -17.92 -4.33
C ASN A 271 19.79 -19.10 -4.85
N PRO A 272 19.90 -20.21 -4.11
CA PRO A 272 20.69 -21.37 -4.52
C PRO A 272 20.16 -22.08 -5.77
N GLY A 273 18.85 -22.02 -6.02
CA GLY A 273 18.21 -22.62 -7.19
C GLY A 273 18.61 -21.95 -8.51
N VAL A 274 18.88 -20.63 -8.48
CA VAL A 274 19.40 -19.87 -9.63
C VAL A 274 20.93 -19.88 -9.66
N TYR A 275 21.60 -19.54 -8.56
CA TYR A 275 23.04 -19.27 -8.56
C TYR A 275 23.91 -20.51 -8.28
N GLY A 276 23.37 -21.51 -7.59
CA GLY A 276 24.08 -22.73 -7.23
C GLY A 276 24.97 -22.63 -5.98
N ASP A 277 24.79 -21.56 -5.18
CA ASP A 277 25.40 -21.30 -3.87
C ASP A 277 24.51 -20.37 -2.99
N ARG A 278 24.89 -20.20 -1.72
CA ARG A 278 24.22 -19.36 -0.71
C ARG A 278 25.01 -18.07 -0.48
N SER A 279 25.22 -17.30 -1.56
CA SER A 279 25.94 -16.03 -1.55
C SER A 279 25.08 -14.88 -2.05
N THR A 280 25.13 -13.74 -1.36
CA THR A 280 24.44 -12.49 -1.74
C THR A 280 24.90 -12.00 -3.10
N ARG A 281 23.96 -11.90 -4.03
CA ARG A 281 24.21 -11.56 -5.43
C ARG A 281 23.30 -10.42 -5.87
N LEU A 282 23.82 -9.51 -6.69
CA LEU A 282 23.06 -8.41 -7.29
C LEU A 282 22.09 -8.99 -8.30
N PHE A 283 20.80 -8.66 -8.19
CA PHE A 283 19.79 -9.15 -9.11
C PHE A 283 18.91 -8.05 -9.70
N VAL A 284 18.33 -8.39 -10.85
CA VAL A 284 17.15 -7.73 -11.40
C VAL A 284 16.06 -8.76 -11.66
N TYR A 285 14.79 -8.37 -11.57
CA TYR A 285 13.64 -9.21 -11.89
C TYR A 285 12.58 -8.38 -12.62
N TRP A 286 11.77 -9.02 -13.45
CA TRP A 286 10.58 -8.41 -14.06
C TRP A 286 9.50 -9.45 -14.30
N THR A 287 8.25 -9.02 -14.51
CA THR A 287 7.13 -9.86 -14.95
C THR A 287 6.00 -8.98 -15.51
N THR A 288 5.11 -9.56 -16.31
CA THR A 288 3.87 -8.94 -16.83
C THR A 288 2.61 -9.71 -16.44
N ASP A 289 2.71 -10.75 -15.60
CA ASP A 289 1.61 -11.67 -15.29
C ASP A 289 1.68 -12.27 -13.87
N SER A 290 2.06 -11.48 -12.87
CA SER A 290 2.30 -11.91 -11.49
C SER A 290 3.22 -13.15 -11.40
N SER A 291 4.28 -13.20 -12.21
CA SER A 291 5.28 -14.27 -12.34
C SER A 291 4.78 -15.63 -12.85
N LYS A 292 3.54 -15.76 -13.33
CA LYS A 292 2.95 -17.05 -13.74
C LYS A 292 3.68 -17.69 -14.92
N THR A 293 3.82 -16.96 -16.03
CA THR A 293 4.41 -17.45 -17.29
C THR A 293 5.51 -16.55 -17.83
N THR A 294 5.55 -15.27 -17.45
CA THR A 294 6.61 -14.30 -17.79
C THR A 294 7.59 -14.10 -16.63
N GLY A 295 8.73 -13.45 -16.90
CA GLY A 295 9.65 -13.01 -15.85
C GLY A 295 10.69 -14.01 -15.37
N CYS A 296 11.84 -13.50 -14.94
CA CYS A 296 12.98 -14.27 -14.43
C CYS A 296 14.00 -13.37 -13.71
N PHE A 297 14.88 -13.99 -12.93
CA PHE A 297 16.08 -13.37 -12.36
C PHE A 297 17.14 -13.15 -13.45
N ASP A 298 17.72 -11.95 -13.48
CA ASP A 298 18.83 -11.56 -14.36
C ASP A 298 18.57 -11.86 -15.86
N LEU A 299 19.63 -12.19 -16.59
CA LEU A 299 19.62 -12.57 -18.00
C LEU A 299 19.31 -14.07 -18.21
N THR A 300 18.65 -14.74 -17.24
CA THR A 300 18.28 -16.17 -17.37
C THR A 300 17.10 -16.41 -18.32
N CYS A 301 16.41 -15.34 -18.71
CA CYS A 301 15.45 -15.28 -19.80
C CYS A 301 15.61 -13.97 -20.60
N PRO A 302 15.09 -13.90 -21.84
CA PRO A 302 15.17 -12.70 -22.67
C PRO A 302 14.23 -11.59 -22.17
N GLY A 303 14.72 -10.35 -22.04
CA GLY A 303 13.88 -9.18 -21.75
C GLY A 303 14.69 -7.94 -21.38
N PHE A 304 15.48 -8.03 -20.30
CA PHE A 304 16.35 -6.92 -19.85
C PHE A 304 17.53 -6.68 -20.80
N VAL A 305 17.73 -5.43 -21.21
CA VAL A 305 18.85 -4.99 -22.06
C VAL A 305 19.95 -4.38 -21.18
N GLN A 306 21.01 -5.13 -20.92
CA GLN A 306 22.19 -4.63 -20.20
C GLN A 306 23.08 -3.81 -21.15
N THR A 307 23.64 -2.70 -20.66
CA THR A 307 24.56 -1.82 -21.41
C THR A 307 25.88 -1.56 -20.69
N SER A 308 25.93 -1.65 -19.36
CA SER A 308 27.16 -1.48 -18.58
C SER A 308 28.15 -2.64 -18.78
N ASN A 309 29.43 -2.30 -18.96
CA ASN A 309 30.56 -3.22 -18.90
C ASN A 309 31.17 -3.36 -17.49
N GLU A 310 30.70 -2.57 -16.51
CA GLU A 310 31.26 -2.44 -15.15
C GLU A 310 30.62 -3.39 -14.13
N VAL A 311 29.32 -3.66 -14.27
CA VAL A 311 28.48 -4.37 -13.29
C VAL A 311 27.84 -5.61 -13.95
N ALA A 312 27.95 -6.75 -13.28
CA ALA A 312 27.48 -8.05 -13.75
C ALA A 312 26.26 -8.53 -12.95
N LEU A 313 25.16 -8.81 -13.64
CA LEU A 313 23.97 -9.39 -13.01
C LEU A 313 24.24 -10.82 -12.51
N GLY A 314 23.65 -11.17 -11.37
CA GLY A 314 23.83 -12.44 -10.66
C GLY A 314 25.21 -12.62 -10.01
N ALA A 315 26.13 -11.65 -10.08
CA ALA A 315 27.47 -11.77 -9.49
C ALA A 315 27.51 -11.42 -7.99
N ALA A 316 28.46 -12.01 -7.27
CA ALA A 316 28.59 -11.89 -5.83
C ALA A 316 28.93 -10.46 -5.37
N ILE A 317 28.16 -9.97 -4.41
CA ILE A 317 28.30 -8.66 -3.77
C ILE A 317 29.32 -8.80 -2.62
N TYR A 318 30.33 -7.91 -2.57
CA TYR A 318 31.34 -7.92 -1.50
C TYR A 318 31.88 -6.51 -1.20
N PRO A 319 32.13 -6.15 0.07
CA PRO A 319 31.86 -6.91 1.31
C PRO A 319 30.38 -6.89 1.77
N ILE A 320 30.01 -7.87 2.60
CA ILE A 320 28.68 -7.98 3.23
C ILE A 320 28.71 -7.46 4.68
N SER A 321 27.58 -7.00 5.21
CA SER A 321 27.46 -6.59 6.62
C SER A 321 27.60 -7.78 7.58
N THR A 322 28.07 -7.51 8.79
CA THR A 322 28.03 -8.43 9.94
C THR A 322 27.56 -7.67 11.19
N SER A 323 27.09 -8.38 12.21
CA SER A 323 26.54 -7.81 13.45
C SER A 323 27.55 -7.02 14.30
N THR A 324 28.84 -7.21 14.07
CA THR A 324 29.95 -6.51 14.75
C THR A 324 30.86 -5.75 13.78
N GLY A 325 30.48 -5.66 12.50
CA GLY A 325 31.26 -5.04 11.44
C GLY A 325 30.72 -3.68 11.00
N LEU A 326 31.32 -3.14 9.93
CA LEU A 326 30.79 -1.94 9.28
C LEU A 326 29.48 -2.26 8.52
N PRO A 327 28.51 -1.33 8.48
CA PRO A 327 27.36 -1.45 7.60
C PRO A 327 27.80 -1.24 6.15
N TYR A 328 27.49 -2.23 5.31
CA TYR A 328 27.71 -2.18 3.86
C TYR A 328 26.35 -2.17 3.14
N GLN A 329 26.22 -1.34 2.12
CA GLN A 329 24.95 -1.13 1.42
C GLN A 329 25.12 -0.98 -0.10
N ILE A 330 24.05 -1.26 -0.82
CA ILE A 330 23.89 -0.94 -2.23
C ILE A 330 22.78 0.11 -2.40
N THR A 331 23.05 1.18 -3.15
CA THR A 331 21.98 2.06 -3.64
C THR A 331 21.39 1.42 -4.89
N THR A 332 20.08 1.27 -4.91
CA THR A 332 19.30 0.88 -6.11
C THR A 332 18.41 2.05 -6.50
N TYR A 333 18.41 2.42 -7.78
CA TYR A 333 17.46 3.38 -8.33
C TYR A 333 16.89 2.84 -9.64
N ILE A 334 15.58 2.64 -9.70
CA ILE A 334 14.84 2.24 -10.90
C ILE A 334 14.03 3.45 -11.36
N PHE A 335 14.12 3.83 -12.63
CA PHE A 335 13.41 5.00 -13.16
C PHE A 335 13.08 4.86 -14.64
N GLN A 336 11.97 5.47 -15.05
CA GLN A 336 11.60 5.57 -16.45
C GLN A 336 12.34 6.74 -17.12
N ASP A 337 12.85 6.51 -18.33
CA ASP A 337 13.38 7.56 -19.20
C ASP A 337 12.23 8.32 -19.88
N PRO A 338 12.09 9.65 -19.66
CA PRO A 338 10.95 10.42 -20.17
C PRO A 338 10.92 10.55 -21.70
N ASN A 339 12.02 10.29 -22.42
CA ASN A 339 12.08 10.38 -23.88
C ASN A 339 11.94 9.03 -24.60
N THR A 340 12.05 7.90 -23.90
CA THR A 340 12.03 6.56 -24.51
C THR A 340 11.11 5.56 -23.81
N SER A 341 10.55 5.91 -22.65
CA SER A 341 9.78 5.03 -21.74
C SER A 341 10.51 3.75 -21.30
N ASN A 342 11.83 3.67 -21.53
CA ASN A 342 12.68 2.59 -21.06
C ASN A 342 12.84 2.69 -19.53
N TRP A 343 12.60 1.60 -18.81
CA TRP A 343 12.84 1.53 -17.37
C TRP A 343 14.30 1.18 -17.09
N TRP A 344 15.09 2.18 -16.75
CA TRP A 344 16.48 2.04 -16.37
C TRP A 344 16.64 1.58 -14.92
N VAL A 345 17.68 0.80 -14.67
CA VAL A 345 18.14 0.46 -13.32
C VAL A 345 19.59 0.88 -13.12
N GLN A 346 19.83 1.60 -12.03
CA GLN A 346 21.11 2.16 -11.62
C GLN A 346 21.59 1.51 -10.32
N PHE A 347 22.87 1.15 -10.30
CA PHE A 347 23.59 0.61 -9.16
C PHE A 347 24.54 1.67 -8.58
N GLY A 348 24.51 1.82 -7.27
CA GLY A 348 25.17 2.95 -6.61
C GLY A 348 24.50 4.28 -7.00
N GLU A 349 25.25 5.36 -6.93
CA GLU A 349 24.79 6.71 -7.33
C GLU A 349 25.06 7.02 -8.82
N LYS A 350 25.62 6.07 -9.59
CA LYS A 350 26.25 6.37 -10.90
C LYS A 350 26.03 5.36 -12.02
N THR A 351 26.19 4.05 -11.77
CA THR A 351 26.32 3.09 -12.87
C THR A 351 24.96 2.57 -13.30
N ASN A 352 24.43 3.12 -14.40
CA ASN A 352 23.25 2.59 -15.08
C ASN A 352 23.62 1.21 -15.66
N ILE A 353 23.01 0.12 -15.16
CA ILE A 353 23.32 -1.25 -15.58
C ILE A 353 22.76 -1.51 -16.99
N GLY A 354 21.54 -1.04 -17.22
CA GLY A 354 20.71 -1.35 -18.39
C GLY A 354 19.26 -0.99 -18.13
N TYR A 355 18.36 -1.48 -18.98
CA TYR A 355 16.94 -1.14 -18.93
C TYR A 355 16.00 -2.27 -19.40
N TRP A 356 14.74 -2.17 -19.01
CA TRP A 356 13.63 -2.92 -19.60
C TRP A 356 12.89 -2.04 -20.64
N PRO A 357 12.75 -2.50 -21.90
CA PRO A 357 11.98 -1.77 -22.91
C PRO A 357 10.48 -1.67 -22.60
N PRO A 358 9.79 -0.57 -22.99
CA PRO A 358 8.34 -0.45 -22.81
C PRO A 358 7.56 -1.48 -23.63
N ASP A 359 8.13 -2.02 -24.71
CA ASP A 359 7.55 -3.09 -25.54
C ASP A 359 7.39 -4.44 -24.81
N LEU A 360 7.91 -4.56 -23.58
CA LEU A 360 7.62 -5.68 -22.69
C LEU A 360 6.30 -5.51 -21.92
N PHE A 361 5.77 -4.29 -21.80
CA PHE A 361 4.77 -3.92 -20.81
C PHE A 361 3.49 -3.36 -21.43
N THR A 362 2.38 -3.55 -20.72
CA THR A 362 1.04 -3.05 -21.08
C THR A 362 0.59 -1.91 -20.16
N LEU A 363 1.04 -1.91 -18.90
CA LEU A 363 0.71 -0.94 -17.86
C LEU A 363 1.95 -0.16 -17.42
N LEU A 364 3.04 -0.85 -17.05
CA LEU A 364 4.31 -0.22 -16.65
C LEU A 364 4.92 0.62 -17.78
N ARG A 365 4.54 0.39 -19.05
CA ARG A 365 4.93 1.26 -20.17
C ARG A 365 4.55 2.74 -20.00
N TYR A 366 3.62 3.06 -19.10
CA TYR A 366 3.21 4.43 -18.78
C TYR A 366 3.83 4.89 -17.45
N HIS A 367 3.51 4.21 -16.35
CA HIS A 367 4.02 4.49 -15.01
C HIS A 367 3.80 3.26 -14.11
N ALA A 368 4.36 3.28 -12.90
CA ALA A 368 3.98 2.38 -11.81
C ALA A 368 2.96 3.07 -10.88
N ILE A 369 2.14 2.30 -10.18
CA ILE A 369 1.16 2.82 -9.22
C ILE A 369 1.44 2.39 -7.78
N THR A 370 2.20 1.31 -7.58
CA THR A 370 2.71 0.90 -6.26
C THR A 370 4.24 0.84 -6.28
N VAL A 371 4.88 1.35 -5.24
CA VAL A 371 6.31 1.19 -4.95
C VAL A 371 6.46 0.39 -3.66
N GLN A 372 7.44 -0.54 -3.63
CA GLN A 372 7.74 -1.35 -2.45
C GLN A 372 9.24 -1.38 -2.16
N TRP A 373 9.61 -1.25 -0.88
CA TRP A 373 10.96 -1.44 -0.35
C TRP A 373 10.93 -2.49 0.76
N GLY A 374 11.89 -3.42 0.80
CA GLY A 374 12.00 -4.34 1.93
C GLY A 374 12.47 -5.73 1.55
N GLY A 375 11.97 -6.75 2.25
CA GLY A 375 12.35 -8.14 2.07
C GLY A 375 11.24 -9.03 1.49
N GLU A 376 11.68 -10.10 0.81
CA GLU A 376 10.83 -11.20 0.34
C GLU A 376 11.58 -12.51 0.52
N VAL A 377 10.99 -13.45 1.26
CA VAL A 377 11.37 -14.86 1.30
C VAL A 377 10.41 -15.66 0.41
N CYS A 378 10.89 -16.74 -0.21
CA CYS A 378 10.06 -17.71 -0.91
C CYS A 378 10.37 -19.13 -0.43
N SER A 379 9.34 -19.85 0.00
CA SER A 379 9.40 -21.24 0.44
C SER A 379 8.07 -21.95 0.19
N SER A 380 8.10 -23.28 0.01
CA SER A 380 6.90 -24.12 0.05
C SER A 380 6.56 -24.59 1.48
N LYS A 381 7.00 -23.85 2.50
CA LYS A 381 6.67 -24.04 3.92
C LYS A 381 6.05 -22.79 4.58
N THR A 382 5.86 -21.70 3.85
CA THR A 382 5.11 -20.53 4.32
C THR A 382 3.69 -20.97 4.69
N GLY A 383 3.15 -20.50 5.81
CA GLY A 383 1.88 -20.97 6.36
C GLY A 383 1.83 -22.43 6.82
N ILE A 384 2.94 -23.19 6.78
CA ILE A 384 2.99 -24.61 7.18
C ILE A 384 3.86 -24.75 8.46
N HIS A 385 3.49 -25.68 9.34
CA HIS A 385 4.28 -25.99 10.53
C HIS A 385 4.97 -27.37 10.42
N PRO A 386 6.29 -27.48 10.68
CA PRO A 386 7.22 -26.40 11.02
C PRO A 386 7.54 -25.50 9.81
N HIS A 387 7.61 -24.19 10.07
CA HIS A 387 7.91 -23.16 9.09
C HIS A 387 9.36 -23.28 8.55
N THR A 388 9.68 -22.61 7.45
CA THR A 388 11.08 -22.53 6.96
C THR A 388 11.99 -21.80 7.95
N ALA A 389 13.24 -22.25 8.03
CA ALA A 389 14.31 -21.56 8.74
C ALA A 389 15.03 -20.50 7.88
N THR A 390 14.56 -20.21 6.66
CA THR A 390 15.12 -19.17 5.80
C THR A 390 14.91 -17.76 6.38
N GLY A 391 16.00 -17.01 6.57
CA GLY A 391 15.98 -15.66 7.11
C GLY A 391 15.79 -14.58 6.04
N MET A 392 15.19 -13.47 6.44
CA MET A 392 14.98 -12.24 5.68
C MET A 392 15.86 -11.12 6.25
N GLY A 393 16.39 -10.26 5.38
CA GLY A 393 17.31 -9.20 5.79
C GLY A 393 18.57 -9.81 6.42
N SER A 394 18.74 -9.63 7.74
CA SER A 394 19.83 -10.23 8.52
C SER A 394 19.51 -11.61 9.13
N GLY A 395 18.24 -12.02 9.12
CA GLY A 395 17.71 -13.11 9.97
C GLY A 395 17.27 -12.66 11.37
N ASN A 396 17.64 -11.45 11.82
CA ASN A 396 17.08 -10.85 13.03
C ASN A 396 15.82 -10.06 12.70
N PHE A 397 14.85 -10.06 13.62
CA PHE A 397 13.69 -9.15 13.62
C PHE A 397 14.11 -7.67 13.52
N PRO A 398 13.21 -6.77 13.07
CA PRO A 398 13.50 -5.34 12.96
C PRO A 398 13.92 -4.75 14.31
N ASP A 399 15.00 -3.97 14.25
CA ASP A 399 15.63 -3.33 15.40
C ASP A 399 16.39 -2.11 14.87
N TYR A 400 15.99 -0.91 15.30
CA TYR A 400 16.64 0.35 14.95
C TYR A 400 17.76 0.73 15.94
N VAL A 401 17.86 0.06 17.09
CA VAL A 401 18.75 0.44 18.20
C VAL A 401 20.13 -0.18 18.06
N PHE A 402 20.22 -1.50 17.84
CA PHE A 402 21.51 -2.19 17.64
C PHE A 402 21.87 -2.35 16.16
N GLY A 403 20.95 -2.03 15.24
CA GLY A 403 21.17 -2.04 13.80
C GLY A 403 21.46 -3.44 13.23
N ASN A 404 21.09 -4.49 13.96
CA ASN A 404 21.35 -5.90 13.60
C ASN A 404 20.31 -6.49 12.64
N SER A 405 19.34 -5.68 12.23
CA SER A 405 18.25 -5.90 11.28
C SER A 405 18.67 -5.70 9.81
N GLY A 406 17.78 -6.05 8.88
CA GLY A 406 17.79 -5.49 7.53
C GLY A 406 17.25 -4.05 7.56
N TYR A 407 17.71 -3.20 6.64
CA TYR A 407 17.12 -1.87 6.45
C TYR A 407 17.07 -1.42 4.99
N VAL A 408 16.16 -0.50 4.71
CA VAL A 408 16.21 0.41 3.55
C VAL A 408 16.17 1.85 4.05
N LYS A 409 17.08 2.70 3.54
CA LYS A 409 17.21 4.12 3.91
C LYS A 409 17.29 5.00 2.66
N ARG A 410 17.21 6.34 2.83
CA ARG A 410 17.12 7.33 1.73
C ARG A 410 16.09 6.92 0.67
N MET A 411 14.95 6.41 1.12
CA MET A 411 13.86 5.93 0.28
C MET A 411 13.24 7.13 -0.44
N ARG A 412 13.14 7.07 -1.78
CA ARG A 412 12.56 8.16 -2.56
C ARG A 412 11.72 7.63 -3.70
N VAL A 413 10.68 8.37 -4.05
CA VAL A 413 9.86 8.20 -5.24
C VAL A 413 10.10 9.34 -6.22
N ARG A 414 9.87 9.07 -7.50
CA ARG A 414 9.75 10.07 -8.55
C ARG A 414 8.32 10.00 -9.06
N GLN A 415 7.58 11.10 -8.98
CA GLN A 415 6.27 11.24 -9.62
C GLN A 415 6.43 12.10 -10.89
N THR A 416 6.94 13.32 -10.75
CA THR A 416 7.21 14.24 -11.86
C THR A 416 8.66 14.16 -12.37
N ILE A 417 8.96 14.81 -13.49
CA ILE A 417 10.29 14.79 -14.12
C ILE A 417 11.38 15.46 -13.24
N LEU A 418 11.02 16.33 -12.29
CA LEU A 418 11.93 17.27 -11.62
C LEU A 418 12.09 17.08 -10.09
N ASP A 419 11.51 16.02 -9.51
CA ASP A 419 11.53 15.80 -8.06
C ASP A 419 11.73 14.33 -7.70
N LEU A 420 12.61 14.09 -6.72
CA LEU A 420 12.97 12.80 -6.15
C LEU A 420 12.80 12.87 -4.63
N ARG A 421 11.53 12.91 -4.20
CA ARG A 421 11.08 13.14 -2.81
C ARG A 421 10.83 11.86 -2.02
N PHE A 422 10.75 11.96 -0.70
CA PHE A 422 10.10 10.91 0.09
C PHE A 422 8.59 10.87 -0.32
N PRO A 423 7.96 9.70 -0.44
CA PRO A 423 6.52 9.63 -0.69
C PRO A 423 5.72 10.32 0.41
N GLU A 424 4.57 10.90 0.06
CA GLU A 424 3.73 11.64 1.01
C GLU A 424 3.15 10.77 2.12
N TRP A 425 2.79 9.53 1.78
CA TRP A 425 2.32 8.51 2.70
C TRP A 425 3.04 7.18 2.43
N VAL A 426 3.18 6.37 3.48
CA VAL A 426 3.73 5.01 3.42
C VAL A 426 2.99 4.12 4.41
N ASP A 427 2.94 2.83 4.12
CA ASP A 427 2.42 1.80 5.04
C ASP A 427 3.39 0.61 5.16
N THR A 428 3.31 -0.11 6.29
CA THR A 428 4.15 -1.28 6.62
C THR A 428 3.34 -2.57 6.53
N TYR A 429 3.75 -3.48 5.63
CA TYR A 429 3.04 -4.75 5.41
C TYR A 429 3.91 -5.97 5.71
N THR A 430 3.31 -6.99 6.34
CA THR A 430 3.91 -8.31 6.60
C THR A 430 2.88 -9.43 6.42
N ASP A 431 3.25 -10.53 5.75
CA ASP A 431 2.35 -11.70 5.59
C ASP A 431 2.29 -12.56 6.88
N GLU A 432 3.41 -12.63 7.60
CA GLU A 432 3.64 -13.58 8.70
C GLU A 432 4.40 -12.87 9.83
N TYR A 433 3.80 -11.84 10.44
CA TYR A 433 4.42 -10.97 11.47
C TYR A 433 5.12 -11.69 12.65
N LYS A 434 4.72 -12.94 12.93
CA LYS A 434 5.33 -13.82 13.96
C LYS A 434 6.65 -14.46 13.52
N CYS A 435 7.00 -14.38 12.24
CA CYS A 435 8.15 -15.01 11.60
C CYS A 435 9.03 -13.98 10.88
N TYR A 436 8.42 -13.01 10.19
CA TYR A 436 9.08 -11.87 9.55
C TYR A 436 8.31 -10.60 9.89
N ASP A 437 9.00 -9.59 10.41
CA ASP A 437 8.38 -8.37 10.93
C ASP A 437 9.00 -7.12 10.29
N ALA A 438 8.27 -6.00 10.36
CA ALA A 438 8.56 -4.74 9.71
C ALA A 438 8.41 -3.57 10.71
N PHE A 439 9.31 -2.59 10.65
CA PHE A 439 9.26 -1.39 11.48
C PHE A 439 9.65 -0.15 10.68
N TYR A 440 8.76 0.84 10.68
CA TYR A 440 8.99 2.14 10.07
C TYR A 440 9.33 3.19 11.12
N LEU A 441 10.37 3.97 10.88
CA LEU A 441 10.82 5.08 11.71
C LEU A 441 10.77 6.37 10.90
N GLY A 442 9.62 7.04 10.90
CA GLY A 442 9.44 8.38 10.34
C GLY A 442 9.72 9.51 11.34
N ASP A 443 9.32 9.33 12.60
CA ASP A 443 9.46 10.36 13.63
C ASP A 443 10.88 10.45 14.21
N TYR A 444 11.25 11.66 14.64
CA TYR A 444 12.50 11.98 15.35
C TYR A 444 13.82 11.68 14.58
N VAL A 445 13.74 11.43 13.27
CA VAL A 445 14.89 11.25 12.35
C VAL A 445 14.94 12.33 11.26
N GLU A 446 16.11 12.54 10.65
CA GLU A 446 16.32 13.53 9.57
C GLU A 446 15.81 13.04 8.20
N ASP A 447 15.83 11.71 7.98
CA ASP A 447 15.38 11.03 6.78
C ASP A 447 14.74 9.70 7.20
N PRO A 448 13.48 9.38 6.83
CA PRO A 448 12.80 8.21 7.33
C PRO A 448 13.50 6.88 7.00
N GLU A 449 13.45 5.96 7.96
CA GLU A 449 14.18 4.69 7.92
C GLU A 449 13.22 3.50 8.01
N PHE A 450 13.42 2.49 7.16
CA PHE A 450 12.66 1.25 7.20
C PHE A 450 13.53 0.08 7.63
N TYR A 451 13.03 -0.72 8.57
CA TYR A 451 13.70 -1.89 9.14
C TYR A 451 12.83 -3.14 8.96
N TYR A 452 13.44 -4.28 8.67
CA TYR A 452 12.74 -5.54 8.43
C TYR A 452 13.62 -6.76 8.72
N GLY A 453 13.01 -7.90 9.04
CA GLY A 453 13.70 -9.19 9.11
C GLY A 453 13.06 -10.24 10.03
N GLY A 454 13.85 -11.26 10.33
CA GLY A 454 13.44 -12.51 10.99
C GLY A 454 13.60 -13.71 10.04
N PRO A 455 13.46 -14.96 10.50
CA PRO A 455 14.21 -15.54 11.60
C PRO A 455 15.51 -16.24 11.12
N GLU A 456 16.56 -16.24 11.94
CA GLU A 456 17.28 -17.48 12.26
C GLU A 456 17.71 -17.42 13.73
N PHE A 457 17.04 -18.19 14.60
CA PHE A 457 17.43 -18.32 16.00
C PHE A 457 17.93 -19.73 16.30
N LYS A 458 19.25 -19.95 16.20
CA LYS A 458 19.91 -21.20 16.58
C LYS A 458 20.61 -21.06 17.93
N GLN A 459 19.91 -21.48 18.98
CA GLN A 459 20.54 -21.92 20.22
C GLN A 459 19.92 -23.27 20.61
N GLU A 460 20.73 -24.33 20.66
CA GLU A 460 20.24 -25.68 20.90
C GLU A 460 19.69 -25.85 22.32
N LEU A 461 18.59 -26.60 22.44
CA LEU A 461 17.91 -26.92 23.69
C LEU A 461 18.71 -27.92 24.58
N THR A 462 19.86 -27.49 25.09
CA THR A 462 20.65 -28.26 26.07
C THR A 462 20.17 -28.11 27.53
N THR A 463 18.86 -27.88 27.74
CA THR A 463 18.23 -27.73 29.07
C THR A 463 16.97 -28.58 29.30
N LEU A 464 16.52 -29.38 28.32
CA LEU A 464 15.34 -30.27 28.45
C LEU A 464 15.66 -31.74 28.12
N ALA A 465 16.79 -32.24 28.63
CA ALA A 465 17.18 -33.66 28.57
C ALA A 465 17.54 -34.26 29.95
N ASN A 466 17.06 -33.66 31.05
CA ASN A 466 17.35 -34.09 32.42
C ASN A 466 16.08 -34.17 33.30
N SER A 467 15.02 -34.77 32.75
CA SER A 467 13.82 -35.17 33.49
C SER A 467 13.42 -36.61 33.14
N SER A 468 13.19 -37.42 34.19
CA SER A 468 12.56 -38.75 34.16
C SER A 468 13.22 -39.91 33.37
N VAL A 469 14.43 -40.34 33.76
CA VAL A 469 14.77 -41.75 34.16
C VAL A 469 15.98 -41.67 35.12
N GLY A 470 16.14 -42.42 36.21
CA GLY A 470 15.25 -43.40 36.85
C GLY A 470 16.03 -44.45 37.68
N LEU A 471 16.19 -44.19 38.99
CA LEU A 471 16.64 -45.09 40.07
C LEU A 471 18.13 -45.50 40.22
N LYS A 472 18.60 -45.32 41.47
CA LYS A 472 19.51 -46.15 42.31
C LYS A 472 21.05 -45.93 42.32
N ALA A 473 21.57 -46.10 43.55
CA ALA A 473 22.95 -46.24 44.02
C ALA A 473 23.85 -44.97 44.06
N SER A 474 24.65 -44.71 45.11
CA SER A 474 24.62 -45.25 46.49
C SER A 474 25.43 -44.38 47.49
N LEU A 475 24.90 -44.24 48.72
CA LEU A 475 25.58 -44.01 50.01
C LEU A 475 26.99 -43.37 50.06
N SER A 476 27.06 -42.19 50.69
CA SER A 476 27.93 -41.97 51.85
C SER A 476 27.24 -41.01 52.83
N SER A 477 27.32 -41.25 54.14
CA SER A 477 26.53 -40.56 55.17
C SER A 477 27.40 -40.06 56.33
N PHE A 478 26.87 -39.13 57.13
CA PHE A 478 27.30 -38.76 58.49
C PHE A 478 28.71 -38.14 58.70
N VAL A 479 28.72 -36.89 59.20
CA VAL A 479 29.21 -36.47 60.54
C VAL A 479 28.32 -35.26 60.93
N LEU A 480 27.46 -35.33 61.96
CA LEU A 480 27.68 -34.97 63.38
C LEU A 480 28.16 -33.50 63.60
N SER A 481 27.71 -32.73 64.60
CA SER A 481 26.95 -33.07 65.81
C SER A 481 26.03 -31.96 66.34
N LEU A 482 25.01 -32.41 67.07
CA LEU A 482 24.25 -31.75 68.13
C LEU A 482 24.95 -30.62 68.91
N LYS A 483 24.13 -29.67 69.40
CA LYS A 483 24.06 -29.35 70.84
C LYS A 483 22.65 -28.91 71.26
N LEU A 484 22.26 -29.26 72.48
CA LEU A 484 20.91 -29.03 73.06
C LEU A 484 20.92 -27.89 74.08
N SER A 485 19.70 -27.46 74.46
CA SER A 485 19.27 -27.08 75.82
C SER A 485 19.02 -25.59 76.12
N LEU A 486 17.75 -25.20 75.94
CA LEU A 486 16.85 -24.71 77.02
C LEU A 486 17.41 -23.71 78.06
N HIS A 487 16.93 -22.45 78.02
CA HIS A 487 16.20 -21.82 79.15
C HIS A 487 15.53 -20.45 78.81
N CYS A 488 14.33 -20.26 79.38
CA CYS A 488 13.61 -19.03 79.74
C CYS A 488 13.14 -17.94 78.72
N PHE A 489 11.84 -17.58 78.87
CA PHE A 489 11.23 -16.23 79.03
C PHE A 489 11.90 -15.03 78.31
N VAL A 490 11.20 -14.13 77.59
CA VAL A 490 9.77 -13.90 77.28
C VAL A 490 9.71 -12.82 76.16
N GLN A 491 8.69 -12.48 75.35
CA GLN A 491 7.24 -12.77 75.14
C GLN A 491 7.02 -12.74 73.58
N ALA A 492 5.97 -13.25 72.90
CA ALA A 492 4.59 -13.68 73.17
C ALA A 492 3.53 -12.55 73.33
N PHE A 493 2.49 -12.45 72.48
CA PHE A 493 2.17 -13.15 71.21
C PHE A 493 1.12 -12.35 70.39
N TYR A 494 0.87 -12.70 69.12
CA TYR A 494 -0.29 -12.25 68.34
C TYR A 494 -1.60 -12.95 68.79
N MET A 495 -2.75 -12.53 68.22
CA MET A 495 -4.12 -13.13 68.21
C MET A 495 -5.19 -12.28 68.93
N MET A 496 -6.49 -12.31 68.57
CA MET A 496 -7.23 -13.27 67.72
C MET A 496 -8.41 -12.63 66.93
N ASP A 497 -8.92 -13.35 65.91
CA ASP A 497 -10.21 -13.19 65.21
C ASP A 497 -11.42 -13.58 66.15
N PRO A 498 -12.75 -13.46 65.85
CA PRO A 498 -13.44 -13.07 64.61
C PRO A 498 -14.67 -12.11 64.79
N ARG A 499 -15.67 -12.19 63.89
CA ARG A 499 -16.80 -11.24 63.69
C ARG A 499 -18.10 -11.54 64.48
N VAL A 500 -19.01 -10.53 64.51
CA VAL A 500 -20.50 -10.55 64.70
C VAL A 500 -21.07 -10.55 66.15
N LEU A 501 -21.85 -9.51 66.55
CA LEU A 501 -23.33 -9.52 66.74
C LEU A 501 -23.91 -8.14 67.22
N PHE A 502 -25.23 -7.95 67.09
CA PHE A 502 -26.07 -6.80 67.55
C PHE A 502 -26.31 -6.78 69.10
N HIS A 503 -26.78 -5.70 69.76
CA HIS A 503 -28.17 -5.19 69.71
C HIS A 503 -28.43 -3.77 70.35
N ARG A 504 -29.70 -3.30 70.22
CA ARG A 504 -30.30 -1.95 70.43
C ARG A 504 -30.27 -1.31 71.84
N LEU A 505 -30.53 0.01 71.89
CA LEU A 505 -31.77 0.71 72.35
C LEU A 505 -31.72 2.17 71.80
N GLU A 506 -32.66 2.67 70.96
CA GLU A 506 -33.98 3.31 71.27
C GLU A 506 -33.88 4.62 72.11
N LYS A 507 -34.63 5.73 71.92
CA LYS A 507 -35.85 6.12 71.12
C LYS A 507 -36.02 7.70 71.16
N ASP A 508 -37.01 8.45 70.62
CA ASP A 508 -38.29 8.20 69.89
C ASP A 508 -38.68 9.35 68.87
N ILE A 509 -39.97 9.55 68.49
CA ILE A 509 -40.40 10.00 67.12
C ILE A 509 -41.64 10.97 67.01
N PHE A 510 -41.56 11.99 66.10
CA PHE A 510 -42.63 12.69 65.31
C PHE A 510 -43.79 13.57 65.92
N ILE A 511 -44.54 14.24 64.99
CA ILE A 511 -45.90 14.90 65.04
C ILE A 511 -45.97 16.41 65.45
N LEU A 512 -46.88 17.31 64.96
CA LEU A 512 -47.50 17.60 63.62
C LEU A 512 -48.41 18.88 63.66
N ILE A 513 -48.59 19.58 62.52
CA ILE A 513 -49.85 20.26 62.03
C ILE A 513 -50.27 21.71 62.44
N VAL A 514 -50.73 22.51 61.44
CA VAL A 514 -51.69 23.68 61.45
C VAL A 514 -51.29 24.98 62.20
N SER A 515 -51.48 26.23 61.72
CA SER A 515 -51.82 26.86 60.42
C SER A 515 -51.49 28.38 60.51
N LEU A 516 -51.33 29.18 59.45
CA LEU A 516 -52.40 29.76 58.59
C LEU A 516 -51.81 30.54 57.39
N VAL A 517 -52.52 30.48 56.24
CA VAL A 517 -52.71 31.50 55.17
C VAL A 517 -51.48 32.29 54.65
N GLY A 518 -51.20 32.37 53.34
CA GLY A 518 -51.97 31.89 52.18
C GLY A 518 -51.17 31.92 50.87
N GLY A 519 -51.83 31.59 49.74
CA GLY A 519 -51.21 31.48 48.42
C GLY A 519 -50.92 32.82 47.72
N GLY A 520 -50.43 32.84 46.48
CA GLY A 520 -50.16 31.72 45.57
C GLY A 520 -50.60 32.06 44.14
N GLY A 521 -49.70 31.92 43.18
CA GLY A 521 -49.88 32.37 41.79
C GLY A 521 -48.60 33.03 41.28
N GLY A 522 -48.31 32.92 39.98
CA GLY A 522 -47.09 33.46 39.37
C GLY A 522 -47.36 34.60 38.39
N GLY A 523 -46.28 35.16 37.84
CA GLY A 523 -46.31 36.11 36.72
C GLY A 523 -45.96 37.57 37.08
N ALA A 524 -44.73 37.96 36.73
CA ALA A 524 -44.25 39.29 36.32
C ALA A 524 -44.50 40.58 37.18
N TYR A 525 -43.70 41.60 36.85
CA TYR A 525 -43.82 43.03 37.19
C TYR A 525 -43.25 43.57 38.53
N HIS A 526 -43.25 44.90 38.63
CA HIS A 526 -42.49 45.81 39.52
C HIS A 526 -42.98 45.78 41.01
N VAL A 527 -42.39 46.42 42.04
CA VAL A 527 -41.89 47.82 42.17
C VAL A 527 -40.83 48.01 43.29
N ILE A 528 -39.85 48.87 42.99
CA ILE A 528 -39.04 49.83 43.80
C ILE A 528 -39.22 49.84 45.35
N LYS A 529 -38.09 49.99 46.08
CA LYS A 529 -38.05 50.46 47.48
C LYS A 529 -37.55 51.92 47.56
N GLN A 530 -38.17 52.71 48.44
CA GLN A 530 -38.01 54.18 48.54
C GLN A 530 -37.12 54.60 49.72
N TYR A 531 -36.35 55.69 49.59
CA TYR A 531 -36.04 56.70 50.63
C TYR A 531 -35.37 57.92 49.95
N GLY A 532 -35.85 59.15 50.18
CA GLY A 532 -35.22 60.35 49.61
C GLY A 532 -36.11 61.58 49.34
N GLY A 533 -37.44 61.43 49.26
CA GLY A 533 -38.38 62.56 49.40
C GLY A 533 -38.50 63.56 48.22
N LYS A 534 -38.11 63.20 46.99
CA LYS A 534 -38.52 63.93 45.78
C LYS A 534 -38.90 62.97 44.65
N GLU A 535 -40.09 63.18 44.09
CA GLU A 535 -40.59 62.48 42.91
C GLU A 535 -40.27 63.26 41.63
N ILE A 536 -39.89 62.56 40.57
CA ILE A 536 -39.99 63.05 39.19
C ILE A 536 -40.45 61.87 38.32
N HIS A 537 -41.63 61.98 37.72
CA HIS A 537 -42.09 61.06 36.68
C HIS A 537 -41.71 61.60 35.29
N LEU A 538 -41.12 60.75 34.45
CA LEU A 538 -41.19 60.90 33.00
C LEU A 538 -41.55 59.56 32.36
N ARG A 539 -42.27 59.65 31.24
CA ARG A 539 -43.01 58.56 30.59
C ARG A 539 -42.85 58.75 29.10
N PHE A 540 -42.45 57.70 28.38
CA PHE A 540 -42.54 57.69 26.92
C PHE A 540 -43.30 56.46 26.43
N MET A 541 -44.19 56.72 25.48
CA MET A 541 -45.06 55.76 24.80
C MET A 541 -44.63 55.70 23.33
N PHE A 542 -44.75 54.53 22.71
CA PHE A 542 -45.06 54.48 21.28
C PHE A 542 -46.57 54.64 21.12
N PRO A 543 -47.04 55.45 20.15
CA PRO A 543 -47.98 54.89 19.17
C PRO A 543 -47.91 55.48 17.74
N PHE A 544 -48.13 54.60 16.76
CA PHE A 544 -48.88 54.73 15.49
C PHE A 544 -48.76 55.94 14.53
N ASP A 545 -48.63 55.55 13.24
CA ASP A 545 -49.21 56.11 12.00
C ASP A 545 -49.77 57.53 11.92
N CYS A 546 -49.38 58.26 10.86
CA CYS A 546 -50.32 58.63 9.79
C CYS A 546 -49.64 59.07 8.48
N ARG A 547 -50.46 59.28 7.43
CA ARG A 547 -50.07 59.43 6.02
C ARG A 547 -49.67 60.84 5.57
N GLU A 548 -49.11 60.86 4.35
CA GLU A 548 -49.39 61.78 3.22
C GLU A 548 -48.54 63.07 2.99
N SER A 549 -48.07 63.18 1.74
CA SER A 549 -47.97 64.40 0.91
C SER A 549 -46.83 65.42 1.08
N CYS A 550 -45.71 65.19 0.37
CA CYS A 550 -44.98 66.13 -0.52
C CYS A 550 -43.68 65.46 -1.04
N GLY A 551 -43.22 65.57 -2.29
CA GLY A 551 -43.75 66.23 -3.50
C GLY A 551 -42.90 65.89 -4.75
N LEU A 552 -43.33 66.32 -5.94
CA LEU A 552 -42.72 66.04 -7.25
C LEU A 552 -41.87 67.24 -7.73
N THR A 553 -40.85 67.19 -8.62
CA THR A 553 -40.03 66.18 -9.35
C THR A 553 -38.89 66.95 -10.08
N PRO A 554 -37.95 66.36 -10.86
CA PRO A 554 -37.29 65.03 -10.80
C PRO A 554 -35.74 65.13 -10.82
N GLY A 555 -35.04 64.15 -10.22
CA GLY A 555 -33.57 64.03 -10.31
C GLY A 555 -33.15 62.77 -11.08
N VAL A 556 -32.45 62.93 -12.21
CA VAL A 556 -31.88 61.83 -13.01
C VAL A 556 -30.41 61.61 -12.63
N VAL A 557 -29.89 60.40 -12.93
CA VAL A 557 -28.54 59.89 -12.63
C VAL A 557 -28.42 59.33 -11.19
N GLY A 558 -28.09 58.05 -10.98
CA GLY A 558 -27.81 57.01 -11.97
C GLY A 558 -28.19 55.61 -11.50
N VAL A 559 -28.81 54.85 -12.39
CA VAL A 559 -28.72 53.38 -12.39
C VAL A 559 -27.33 53.04 -12.89
N ASP A 560 -26.61 52.13 -12.22
CA ASP A 560 -25.34 51.62 -12.76
C ASP A 560 -25.58 50.95 -14.10
N SER A 561 -25.15 51.63 -15.17
CA SER A 561 -25.37 51.16 -16.53
C SER A 561 -24.48 49.95 -16.79
N ILE A 562 -25.08 48.75 -16.77
CA ILE A 562 -24.50 47.56 -17.41
C ILE A 562 -24.03 48.00 -18.79
N SER A 563 -22.72 47.94 -19.05
CA SER A 563 -22.15 48.47 -20.28
C SER A 563 -22.80 47.82 -21.49
N GLY A 564 -22.93 48.56 -22.60
CA GLY A 564 -23.55 48.01 -23.82
C GLY A 564 -22.92 46.69 -24.28
N HIS A 565 -21.62 46.49 -23.99
CA HIS A 565 -20.94 45.22 -24.17
C HIS A 565 -21.44 44.11 -23.23
N LYS A 566 -21.44 44.31 -21.90
CA LYS A 566 -21.98 43.30 -20.97
C LYS A 566 -23.45 42.98 -21.24
N ARG A 567 -24.24 43.98 -21.66
CA ARG A 567 -25.64 43.78 -22.01
C ARG A 567 -25.78 42.92 -23.28
N LEU A 568 -25.07 43.23 -24.37
CA LEU A 568 -25.06 42.38 -25.57
C LEU A 568 -24.50 40.98 -25.31
N GLU A 569 -23.56 40.83 -24.38
CA GLU A 569 -22.97 39.54 -24.00
C GLU A 569 -23.97 38.67 -23.22
N VAL A 570 -24.70 39.27 -22.26
CA VAL A 570 -25.81 38.61 -21.55
C VAL A 570 -26.96 38.28 -22.50
N GLU A 571 -27.40 39.22 -23.34
CA GLU A 571 -28.45 38.98 -24.34
C GLU A 571 -28.05 37.87 -25.33
N ARG A 572 -26.80 37.85 -25.82
CA ARG A 572 -26.27 36.73 -26.64
C ARG A 572 -26.12 35.42 -25.90
N LYS A 573 -25.88 35.42 -24.58
CA LYS A 573 -25.84 34.17 -23.80
C LYS A 573 -27.25 33.65 -23.56
N LEU A 574 -28.22 34.52 -23.30
CA LEU A 574 -29.64 34.18 -23.21
C LEU A 574 -30.18 33.63 -24.55
N ASP A 575 -29.92 34.29 -25.69
CA ASP A 575 -30.29 33.78 -27.03
C ASP A 575 -29.68 32.41 -27.37
N ARG A 576 -28.57 32.03 -26.71
CA ARG A 576 -27.91 30.74 -26.93
C ARG A 576 -28.41 29.65 -25.98
N LEU A 577 -28.79 29.98 -24.76
CA LEU A 577 -29.38 29.07 -23.78
C LEU A 577 -30.88 28.83 -24.03
N ASN A 578 -31.65 29.91 -24.21
CA ASN A 578 -33.10 29.89 -24.36
C ASN A 578 -33.48 29.58 -25.82
N LYS A 579 -33.48 28.29 -26.18
CA LYS A 579 -33.97 27.84 -27.48
C LYS A 579 -35.51 27.93 -27.56
N HIS A 580 -36.05 27.88 -28.77
CA HIS A 580 -37.51 27.86 -28.97
C HIS A 580 -38.12 26.59 -28.35
N ALA A 581 -38.86 26.76 -27.25
CA ALA A 581 -39.57 25.67 -26.58
C ALA A 581 -40.63 25.03 -27.49
N VAL A 582 -40.83 23.72 -27.32
CA VAL A 582 -41.96 22.97 -27.88
C VAL A 582 -43.16 23.04 -26.93
N ILE A 583 -42.88 23.04 -25.62
CA ILE A 583 -43.82 23.30 -24.53
C ILE A 583 -43.02 23.81 -23.32
N SER A 584 -43.61 24.73 -22.55
CA SER A 584 -43.07 25.25 -21.30
C SER A 584 -43.88 24.71 -20.12
N ILE A 585 -43.22 24.22 -19.08
CA ILE A 585 -43.85 23.76 -17.84
C ILE A 585 -43.54 24.76 -16.73
N HIS A 586 -44.57 25.30 -16.10
CA HIS A 586 -44.41 26.11 -14.88
C HIS A 586 -44.45 25.20 -13.64
N SER A 587 -43.43 25.28 -12.80
CA SER A 587 -43.37 24.59 -11.50
C SER A 587 -44.00 25.44 -10.39
N GLU A 588 -44.35 24.83 -9.25
CA GLU A 588 -44.99 25.51 -8.11
C GLU A 588 -44.02 26.45 -7.35
N ASP A 589 -42.71 26.26 -7.53
CA ASP A 589 -41.64 27.14 -7.05
C ASP A 589 -41.41 28.39 -7.93
N GLY A 590 -41.96 28.40 -9.15
CA GLY A 590 -41.85 29.50 -10.11
C GLY A 590 -40.93 29.24 -11.31
N ASP A 591 -40.24 28.09 -11.38
CA ASP A 591 -39.41 27.72 -12.52
C ASP A 591 -40.22 27.62 -13.83
N ILE A 592 -39.55 27.88 -14.96
CA ILE A 592 -40.05 27.62 -16.31
C ILE A 592 -39.15 26.58 -16.97
N ILE A 593 -39.65 25.35 -17.12
CA ILE A 593 -38.92 24.25 -17.76
C ILE A 593 -39.35 24.18 -19.23
N ASP A 594 -38.52 24.72 -20.11
CA ASP A 594 -38.73 24.69 -21.56
C ASP A 594 -38.24 23.37 -22.17
N CYS A 595 -39.17 22.57 -22.72
CA CYS A 595 -38.84 21.35 -23.44
C CYS A 595 -38.40 21.68 -24.88
N VAL A 596 -37.14 21.40 -25.21
CA VAL A 596 -36.50 21.73 -26.50
C VAL A 596 -36.21 20.46 -27.31
N ASP A 597 -36.18 20.56 -28.64
CA ASP A 597 -35.78 19.48 -29.55
C ASP A 597 -34.33 19.02 -29.31
N ILE A 598 -34.12 17.69 -29.28
CA ILE A 598 -32.85 17.05 -28.90
C ILE A 598 -31.65 17.42 -29.80
N TYR A 599 -31.88 17.80 -31.06
CA TYR A 599 -30.81 18.18 -31.98
C TYR A 599 -30.38 19.64 -31.84
N ASN A 600 -31.06 20.44 -31.01
CA ASN A 600 -30.86 21.88 -30.87
C ASN A 600 -30.22 22.29 -29.52
N GLN A 601 -29.67 21.33 -28.78
CA GLN A 601 -29.11 21.53 -27.44
C GLN A 601 -27.95 22.56 -27.42
N PRO A 602 -27.79 23.35 -26.33
CA PRO A 602 -26.59 24.16 -26.09
C PRO A 602 -25.28 23.36 -26.04
N ALA A 603 -25.38 22.04 -25.89
CA ALA A 603 -24.33 21.03 -25.74
C ALA A 603 -23.20 21.05 -26.81
N PHE A 604 -23.34 21.80 -27.89
CA PHE A 604 -22.43 21.78 -29.06
C PHE A 604 -21.57 23.04 -29.24
N ASP A 605 -21.67 24.04 -28.35
CA ASP A 605 -21.28 25.42 -28.70
C ASP A 605 -20.68 26.26 -27.51
N HIS A 606 -19.34 26.42 -27.43
CA HIS A 606 -18.50 27.41 -26.64
C HIS A 606 -17.62 26.93 -25.44
N PRO A 607 -16.40 27.47 -25.20
CA PRO A 607 -15.51 27.08 -24.09
C PRO A 607 -15.26 28.18 -23.03
N ALA A 608 -15.74 28.05 -21.78
CA ALA A 608 -15.41 29.01 -20.70
C ALA A 608 -15.74 28.61 -19.24
N LEU A 609 -14.77 28.11 -18.49
CA LEU A 609 -14.52 28.44 -17.06
C LEU A 609 -13.01 28.47 -16.82
N ARG A 610 -12.47 29.42 -16.03
CA ARG A 610 -11.02 29.54 -15.80
C ARG A 610 -10.63 29.87 -14.36
N ASN A 611 -9.99 28.91 -13.68
CA ASN A 611 -9.33 28.99 -12.38
C ASN A 611 -10.25 29.30 -11.18
N HIS A 612 -10.27 28.39 -10.21
CA HIS A 612 -10.88 28.55 -8.90
C HIS A 612 -10.10 27.77 -7.83
N THR A 613 -10.45 28.00 -6.56
CA THR A 613 -10.04 27.18 -5.41
C THR A 613 -11.30 26.59 -4.79
N ILE A 614 -11.24 25.32 -4.40
CA ILE A 614 -12.37 24.51 -3.91
C ILE A 614 -12.04 23.97 -2.51
N GLN A 615 -13.06 23.57 -1.74
CA GLN A 615 -12.93 22.71 -0.57
C GLN A 615 -13.83 21.48 -0.73
N VAL A 616 -13.27 20.29 -0.48
CA VAL A 616 -14.00 19.01 -0.49
C VAL A 616 -14.09 18.38 0.90
N ALA A 617 -15.15 17.60 1.14
CA ALA A 617 -15.24 16.62 2.21
C ALA A 617 -15.84 15.33 1.63
N ILE A 618 -14.98 14.34 1.36
CA ILE A 618 -15.25 13.23 0.44
C ILE A 618 -14.67 11.89 0.93
N LEU A 619 -15.36 10.80 0.62
CA LEU A 619 -14.81 9.46 0.58
C LEU A 619 -14.24 9.21 -0.81
N ILE A 620 -12.97 8.82 -0.90
CA ILE A 620 -12.26 8.57 -2.15
C ILE A 620 -11.95 7.07 -2.25
N ALA A 621 -12.44 6.40 -3.27
CA ALA A 621 -11.90 5.12 -3.71
C ALA A 621 -10.83 5.35 -4.79
N GLN A 622 -9.66 4.75 -4.62
CA GLN A 622 -8.57 4.78 -5.60
C GLN A 622 -8.33 3.35 -6.11
N GLY A 623 -8.24 3.17 -7.43
CA GLY A 623 -8.25 1.81 -7.99
C GLY A 623 -7.88 1.71 -9.47
N PHE A 624 -7.83 0.46 -9.94
CA PHE A 624 -7.05 0.10 -11.12
C PHE A 624 -7.72 0.40 -12.47
N SER A 625 -9.06 0.47 -12.53
CA SER A 625 -9.85 0.84 -13.73
C SER A 625 -11.36 0.88 -13.42
N TYR A 626 -11.87 1.99 -12.89
CA TYR A 626 -13.32 2.13 -12.66
C TYR A 626 -14.09 2.45 -13.95
N LEU A 627 -15.20 1.75 -14.17
CA LEU A 627 -16.14 1.88 -15.29
C LEU A 627 -17.54 2.36 -14.84
N GLY A 628 -17.67 2.77 -13.59
CA GLY A 628 -18.87 3.40 -13.04
C GLY A 628 -18.86 3.47 -11.50
N ALA A 629 -19.71 4.34 -10.97
CA ALA A 629 -19.88 4.59 -9.54
C ALA A 629 -21.33 4.96 -9.22
N GLN A 630 -21.85 4.43 -8.10
CA GLN A 630 -23.19 4.70 -7.57
C GLN A 630 -23.09 5.19 -6.13
N GLY A 631 -23.98 6.10 -5.74
CA GLY A 631 -24.24 6.44 -4.33
C GLY A 631 -25.68 6.91 -4.13
N ASP A 632 -26.25 6.58 -2.96
CA ASP A 632 -27.45 7.23 -2.44
C ASP A 632 -27.05 8.49 -1.70
N ILE A 633 -27.28 9.66 -2.29
CA ILE A 633 -26.95 10.95 -1.69
C ILE A 633 -28.17 11.45 -0.91
N LYS A 634 -28.00 11.75 0.38
CA LYS A 634 -29.02 12.44 1.17
C LYS A 634 -29.23 13.86 0.63
N VAL A 635 -30.48 14.23 0.35
CA VAL A 635 -30.85 15.55 -0.18
C VAL A 635 -31.03 16.51 0.98
N ASP A 636 -30.15 17.50 1.10
CA ASP A 636 -30.25 18.60 2.05
C ASP A 636 -30.35 19.95 1.30
N ASN A 637 -30.66 21.04 2.01
CA ASN A 637 -30.58 22.40 1.48
C ASN A 637 -29.71 23.27 2.40
N PRO A 638 -28.38 23.28 2.22
CA PRO A 638 -27.48 24.09 3.03
C PRO A 638 -27.68 25.60 2.81
N PHE A 639 -27.30 26.40 3.80
CA PHE A 639 -27.15 27.84 3.58
C PHE A 639 -25.91 28.11 2.73
N VAL A 640 -26.06 28.88 1.65
CA VAL A 640 -24.98 29.23 0.71
C VAL A 640 -24.94 30.74 0.49
N GLU A 641 -23.76 31.36 0.55
CA GLU A 641 -23.60 32.80 0.24
C GLU A 641 -23.82 33.10 -1.27
N SER A 642 -24.12 34.36 -1.62
CA SER A 642 -24.66 34.68 -2.96
C SER A 642 -23.71 34.45 -4.15
N ASP A 643 -22.40 34.42 -3.91
CA ASP A 643 -21.36 34.18 -4.93
C ASP A 643 -20.71 32.78 -4.81
N ASP A 644 -21.10 32.01 -3.81
CA ASP A 644 -20.59 30.68 -3.44
C ASP A 644 -21.46 29.56 -4.05
N TYR A 645 -21.02 28.30 -3.92
CA TYR A 645 -21.90 27.14 -4.07
C TYR A 645 -21.55 26.03 -3.07
N SER A 646 -22.51 25.12 -2.83
CA SER A 646 -22.23 23.81 -2.23
C SER A 646 -22.96 22.69 -2.99
N THR A 647 -22.36 21.50 -3.03
CA THR A 647 -22.91 20.31 -3.66
C THR A 647 -22.92 19.11 -2.71
N SER A 648 -23.64 18.06 -3.10
CA SER A 648 -23.18 16.70 -2.82
C SER A 648 -23.35 15.82 -4.05
N GLN A 649 -22.35 14.97 -4.31
CA GLN A 649 -22.13 14.35 -5.62
C GLN A 649 -21.50 12.96 -5.55
N VAL A 650 -21.69 12.20 -6.63
CA VAL A 650 -20.77 11.15 -7.07
C VAL A 650 -19.91 11.76 -8.18
N SER A 651 -18.59 11.57 -8.10
CA SER A 651 -17.63 12.00 -9.11
C SER A 651 -16.72 10.84 -9.53
N LEU A 652 -16.29 10.84 -10.80
CA LEU A 652 -15.25 9.95 -11.30
C LEU A 652 -14.15 10.77 -11.96
N LYS A 653 -12.89 10.52 -11.61
CA LYS A 653 -11.74 11.30 -12.08
C LYS A 653 -10.61 10.43 -12.65
N ASN A 654 -9.81 11.01 -13.53
CA ASN A 654 -8.59 10.40 -14.07
C ASN A 654 -7.54 11.52 -14.28
N GLY A 655 -6.29 11.26 -13.90
CA GLY A 655 -5.22 12.27 -13.86
C GLY A 655 -4.88 12.73 -12.44
N ASN A 656 -4.07 13.78 -12.34
CA ASN A 656 -3.49 14.24 -11.07
C ASN A 656 -4.09 15.56 -10.57
N TYR A 657 -3.86 15.90 -9.31
CA TYR A 657 -4.43 17.08 -8.64
C TYR A 657 -4.24 18.42 -9.39
N MET A 658 -3.19 18.57 -10.22
CA MET A 658 -2.97 19.79 -11.03
C MET A 658 -3.61 19.73 -12.43
N TYR A 659 -3.85 18.53 -12.97
CA TYR A 659 -4.48 18.28 -14.27
C TYR A 659 -5.19 16.93 -14.24
N TYR A 660 -6.51 16.97 -14.10
CA TYR A 660 -7.42 15.84 -14.13
C TYR A 660 -8.63 16.11 -15.03
N GLU A 661 -9.20 15.03 -15.54
CA GLU A 661 -10.53 14.98 -16.14
C GLU A 661 -11.52 14.48 -15.07
N ALA A 662 -12.73 15.03 -15.03
CA ALA A 662 -13.79 14.64 -14.10
C ALA A 662 -15.17 14.65 -14.75
N ILE A 663 -16.05 13.79 -14.25
CA ILE A 663 -17.51 13.80 -14.51
C ILE A 663 -18.26 13.60 -13.20
N GLU A 664 -19.27 14.44 -12.95
CA GLU A 664 -19.88 14.56 -11.62
C GLU A 664 -21.39 14.75 -11.73
N SER A 665 -22.15 14.22 -10.76
CA SER A 665 -23.59 14.47 -10.66
C SER A 665 -24.11 14.23 -9.25
N GLY A 666 -25.16 14.95 -8.89
CA GLY A 666 -25.78 14.93 -7.57
C GLY A 666 -26.73 16.10 -7.38
N TRP A 667 -26.72 16.71 -6.20
CA TRP A 667 -27.44 17.96 -5.96
C TRP A 667 -26.49 19.14 -5.72
N ALA A 668 -26.94 20.34 -6.10
CA ALA A 668 -26.22 21.59 -5.89
C ALA A 668 -27.17 22.68 -5.37
N VAL A 669 -26.64 23.56 -4.52
CA VAL A 669 -27.23 24.86 -4.18
C VAL A 669 -26.24 25.93 -4.65
N ASN A 670 -26.61 26.62 -5.73
CA ASN A 670 -25.73 27.57 -6.44
C ASN A 670 -26.52 28.83 -6.86
N PRO A 671 -26.61 29.85 -5.99
CA PRO A 671 -27.37 31.07 -6.26
C PRO A 671 -26.89 31.85 -7.48
N ARG A 672 -25.62 31.67 -7.88
CA ARG A 672 -25.00 32.33 -9.02
C ARG A 672 -25.35 31.67 -10.37
N VAL A 673 -25.73 30.39 -10.37
CA VAL A 673 -26.21 29.67 -11.56
C VAL A 673 -27.74 29.68 -11.66
N TYR A 674 -28.44 29.39 -10.55
CA TYR A 674 -29.89 29.20 -10.55
C TYR A 674 -30.70 30.43 -10.11
N GLY A 675 -30.05 31.44 -9.50
CA GLY A 675 -30.71 32.65 -9.00
C GLY A 675 -31.39 32.54 -7.64
N ASP A 676 -31.41 31.34 -7.04
CA ASP A 676 -32.09 31.05 -5.77
C ASP A 676 -31.24 30.22 -4.78
N ARG A 677 -31.85 29.77 -3.69
CA ARG A 677 -31.23 28.85 -2.70
C ARG A 677 -32.05 27.55 -2.63
N THR A 678 -32.31 26.96 -3.79
CA THR A 678 -33.05 25.70 -3.90
C THR A 678 -32.10 24.59 -4.29
N THR A 679 -32.21 23.44 -3.62
CA THR A 679 -31.46 22.22 -3.95
C THR A 679 -31.92 21.70 -5.31
N ARG A 680 -31.01 21.69 -6.29
CA ARG A 680 -31.30 21.37 -7.69
C ARG A 680 -30.43 20.20 -8.17
N LEU A 681 -30.98 19.34 -9.03
CA LEU A 681 -30.24 18.22 -9.64
C LEU A 681 -29.24 18.78 -10.66
N PHE A 682 -27.98 18.39 -10.57
CA PHE A 682 -26.95 18.87 -11.49
C PHE A 682 -26.09 17.77 -12.14
N VAL A 683 -25.43 18.16 -13.23
CA VAL A 683 -24.26 17.49 -13.80
C VAL A 683 -23.09 18.48 -13.98
N TYR A 684 -21.87 18.00 -13.87
CA TYR A 684 -20.63 18.76 -14.16
C TYR A 684 -19.63 17.87 -14.90
N TRP A 685 -18.69 18.48 -15.63
CA TRP A 685 -17.53 17.81 -16.20
C TRP A 685 -16.36 18.76 -16.37
N THR A 686 -15.14 18.24 -16.50
CA THR A 686 -13.94 18.99 -16.87
C THR A 686 -12.92 18.05 -17.53
N VAL A 687 -12.03 18.59 -18.37
CA VAL A 687 -10.84 17.90 -18.90
C VAL A 687 -9.52 18.60 -18.58
N ASP A 688 -9.57 19.68 -17.79
CA ASP A 688 -8.38 20.46 -17.43
C ASP A 688 -8.47 21.07 -16.02
N SER A 689 -8.98 20.31 -15.04
CA SER A 689 -9.19 20.78 -13.65
C SER A 689 -9.90 22.14 -13.56
N SER A 690 -10.92 22.35 -14.40
CA SER A 690 -11.73 23.58 -14.49
C SER A 690 -10.92 24.85 -14.83
N ASN A 691 -9.78 24.69 -15.52
CA ASN A 691 -8.86 25.77 -15.89
C ASN A 691 -9.22 26.43 -17.23
N THR A 692 -9.84 25.70 -18.17
CA THR A 692 -10.50 26.28 -19.35
C THR A 692 -11.88 25.68 -19.67
N THR A 693 -12.16 24.47 -19.17
CA THR A 693 -13.37 23.69 -19.44
C THR A 693 -14.30 23.57 -18.23
N GLY A 694 -15.48 22.99 -18.44
CA GLY A 694 -16.48 22.70 -17.42
C GLY A 694 -17.50 23.80 -17.15
N CYS A 695 -18.64 23.38 -16.61
CA CYS A 695 -19.80 24.18 -16.22
C CYS A 695 -20.86 23.29 -15.55
N PHE A 696 -21.81 23.91 -14.85
CA PHE A 696 -23.02 23.23 -14.38
C PHE A 696 -24.01 23.02 -15.55
N ASP A 697 -24.61 21.84 -15.61
CA ASP A 697 -25.72 21.47 -16.50
C ASP A 697 -25.46 21.77 -17.99
N LEU A 698 -26.48 22.28 -18.69
CA LEU A 698 -26.42 22.64 -20.10
C LEU A 698 -25.96 24.09 -20.31
N THR A 699 -25.31 24.72 -19.32
CA THR A 699 -24.87 26.13 -19.43
C THR A 699 -23.64 26.32 -20.32
N CYS A 700 -23.00 25.22 -20.70
CA CYS A 700 -21.95 25.11 -21.72
C CYS A 700 -22.05 23.71 -22.41
N PRO A 701 -21.15 23.41 -23.38
CA PRO A 701 -21.11 22.13 -24.08
C PRO A 701 -20.88 20.89 -23.21
N GLY A 702 -21.08 19.72 -23.81
CA GLY A 702 -20.49 18.45 -23.35
C GLY A 702 -21.46 17.43 -22.76
N PHE A 703 -22.65 17.82 -22.29
CA PHE A 703 -23.67 16.86 -21.85
C PHE A 703 -24.83 16.75 -22.83
N VAL A 704 -25.16 15.52 -23.24
CA VAL A 704 -26.29 15.20 -24.11
C VAL A 704 -27.43 14.66 -23.25
N GLN A 705 -28.39 15.52 -22.89
CA GLN A 705 -29.58 15.09 -22.16
C GLN A 705 -30.51 14.28 -23.10
N THR A 706 -30.97 13.12 -22.65
CA THR A 706 -31.85 12.22 -23.42
C THR A 706 -33.21 11.96 -22.75
N SER A 707 -33.34 12.24 -21.45
CA SER A 707 -34.58 12.03 -20.71
C SER A 707 -35.54 13.22 -20.86
N ASN A 708 -36.81 12.88 -21.10
CA ASN A 708 -37.96 13.77 -21.01
C ASN A 708 -38.73 13.62 -19.68
N LYS A 709 -38.18 12.88 -18.69
CA LYS A 709 -38.79 12.63 -17.38
C LYS A 709 -38.12 13.40 -16.23
N VAL A 710 -36.92 13.93 -16.47
CA VAL A 710 -36.06 14.59 -15.49
C VAL A 710 -35.39 15.74 -16.21
N ALA A 711 -35.35 16.92 -15.59
CA ALA A 711 -34.66 18.11 -16.09
C ALA A 711 -33.44 18.41 -15.22
N LEU A 712 -32.32 18.77 -15.86
CA LEU A 712 -31.14 19.31 -15.18
C LEU A 712 -31.41 20.73 -14.69
N GLY A 713 -30.80 21.12 -13.58
CA GLY A 713 -31.01 22.40 -12.90
C GLY A 713 -32.37 22.55 -12.21
N ALA A 714 -33.28 21.58 -12.32
CA ALA A 714 -34.61 21.63 -11.68
C ALA A 714 -34.54 21.30 -10.18
N ALA A 715 -35.47 21.88 -9.41
CA ALA A 715 -35.58 21.69 -7.96
C ALA A 715 -35.86 20.24 -7.57
N ILE A 716 -35.21 19.76 -6.51
CA ILE A 716 -35.44 18.44 -5.92
C ILE A 716 -36.42 18.59 -4.74
N TYR A 717 -37.52 17.84 -4.78
CA TYR A 717 -38.50 17.79 -3.70
C TYR A 717 -39.01 16.35 -3.49
N PRO A 718 -39.22 15.91 -2.23
CA PRO A 718 -38.94 16.61 -0.97
C PRO A 718 -37.44 16.60 -0.58
N ILE A 719 -37.06 17.56 0.26
CA ILE A 719 -35.72 17.66 0.87
C ILE A 719 -35.73 17.18 2.33
N SER A 720 -34.60 16.71 2.83
CA SER A 720 -34.43 16.35 4.25
C SER A 720 -34.54 17.58 5.16
N THR A 721 -35.02 17.37 6.38
CA THR A 721 -35.06 18.41 7.42
C THR A 721 -34.54 17.87 8.75
N SER A 722 -33.91 18.73 9.56
CA SER A 722 -33.32 18.33 10.85
C SER A 722 -34.39 17.79 11.81
N GLY A 723 -34.33 16.49 12.12
CA GLY A 723 -35.34 15.79 12.93
C GLY A 723 -36.60 15.35 12.18
N GLY A 724 -36.66 15.54 10.85
CA GLY A 724 -37.67 14.99 9.97
C GLY A 724 -37.29 13.62 9.40
N LEU A 725 -38.00 13.18 8.35
CA LEU A 725 -37.58 12.02 7.56
C LEU A 725 -36.39 12.41 6.65
N PRO A 726 -35.36 11.56 6.50
CA PRO A 726 -34.34 11.75 5.48
C PRO A 726 -34.91 11.39 4.11
N TYR A 727 -34.55 12.18 3.10
CA TYR A 727 -34.83 11.91 1.69
C TYR A 727 -33.52 11.83 0.92
N GLN A 728 -33.46 10.96 -0.09
CA GLN A 728 -32.24 10.64 -0.82
C GLN A 728 -32.50 10.47 -2.32
N ILE A 729 -31.45 10.67 -3.11
CA ILE A 729 -31.41 10.40 -4.56
C ILE A 729 -30.34 9.35 -4.84
N THR A 730 -30.64 8.36 -5.67
CA THR A 730 -29.62 7.42 -6.18
C THR A 730 -29.03 8.00 -7.46
N VAL A 731 -27.75 8.36 -7.42
CA VAL A 731 -26.95 8.70 -8.60
C VAL A 731 -26.13 7.47 -9.01
N TYR A 732 -26.11 7.15 -10.29
CA TYR A 732 -25.23 6.13 -10.86
C TYR A 732 -24.66 6.59 -12.19
N ILE A 733 -23.35 6.86 -12.22
CA ILE A 733 -22.59 7.22 -13.42
C ILE A 733 -21.87 5.97 -13.92
N TYR A 734 -21.94 5.65 -15.21
CA TYR A 734 -21.33 4.45 -15.76
C TYR A 734 -20.94 4.58 -17.23
N LYS A 735 -19.90 3.85 -17.62
CA LYS A 735 -19.48 3.74 -19.01
C LYS A 735 -20.32 2.69 -19.75
N ASP A 736 -20.92 3.07 -20.88
CA ASP A 736 -21.50 2.10 -21.81
C ASP A 736 -20.39 1.39 -22.59
N THR A 737 -20.39 0.06 -22.59
CA THR A 737 -19.38 -0.76 -23.27
C THR A 737 -19.50 -0.73 -24.79
N ASN A 738 -20.63 -0.29 -25.35
CA ASN A 738 -20.86 -0.27 -26.79
C ASN A 738 -20.39 1.05 -27.45
N THR A 739 -20.74 2.18 -26.86
CA THR A 739 -20.38 3.53 -27.35
C THR A 739 -19.16 4.13 -26.67
N SER A 740 -18.70 3.57 -25.53
CA SER A 740 -17.72 4.16 -24.60
C SER A 740 -18.10 5.53 -24.01
N ASN A 741 -19.33 6.00 -24.21
CA ASN A 741 -19.85 7.21 -23.59
C ASN A 741 -20.15 6.97 -22.10
N TRP A 742 -20.01 8.03 -21.29
CA TRP A 742 -20.35 8.01 -19.87
C TRP A 742 -21.80 8.44 -19.68
N TRP A 743 -22.65 7.51 -19.26
CA TRP A 743 -24.05 7.74 -18.93
C TRP A 743 -24.22 8.08 -17.45
N VAL A 744 -25.27 8.82 -17.13
CA VAL A 744 -25.70 9.07 -15.74
C VAL A 744 -27.18 8.75 -15.55
N GLN A 745 -27.47 8.08 -14.43
CA GLN A 745 -28.79 7.80 -13.93
C GLN A 745 -29.11 8.64 -12.69
N TYR A 746 -30.34 9.13 -12.65
CA TYR A 746 -30.98 9.70 -11.48
C TYR A 746 -32.19 8.82 -11.12
N ASN A 747 -32.19 8.24 -9.92
CA ASN A 747 -33.24 7.33 -9.43
C ASN A 747 -33.61 6.22 -10.45
N GLY A 748 -32.59 5.63 -11.10
CA GLY A 748 -32.74 4.58 -12.12
C GLY A 748 -33.20 5.04 -13.51
N VAL A 749 -33.35 6.35 -13.75
CA VAL A 749 -33.65 6.93 -15.07
C VAL A 749 -32.36 7.42 -15.72
N ASN A 750 -31.96 6.87 -16.87
CA ASN A 750 -30.89 7.43 -17.70
C ASN A 750 -31.27 8.86 -18.12
N ILE A 751 -30.61 9.88 -17.56
CA ILE A 751 -30.94 11.29 -17.86
C ILE A 751 -30.20 11.80 -19.10
N GLY A 752 -28.99 11.31 -19.36
CA GLY A 752 -28.18 11.64 -20.53
C GLY A 752 -26.78 11.03 -20.45
N TYR A 753 -25.87 11.52 -21.29
CA TYR A 753 -24.48 11.07 -21.33
C TYR A 753 -23.49 12.17 -21.74
N TRP A 754 -22.24 12.03 -21.31
CA TRP A 754 -21.07 12.73 -21.85
C TRP A 754 -20.44 11.88 -22.97
N PRO A 755 -20.22 12.41 -24.19
CA PRO A 755 -19.55 11.70 -25.28
C PRO A 755 -18.10 11.32 -24.95
N GLN A 756 -17.62 10.15 -25.42
CA GLN A 756 -16.24 9.71 -25.18
C GLN A 756 -15.19 10.67 -25.73
N ASP A 757 -15.51 11.40 -26.80
CA ASP A 757 -14.55 12.23 -27.56
C ASP A 757 -14.28 13.60 -26.91
N LEU A 758 -14.92 13.91 -25.77
CA LEU A 758 -14.49 15.01 -24.91
C LEU A 758 -13.18 14.66 -24.18
N PHE A 759 -12.99 13.39 -23.83
CA PHE A 759 -12.01 12.92 -22.87
C PHE A 759 -10.77 12.34 -23.55
N GLY A 760 -9.60 12.56 -22.95
CA GLY A 760 -8.35 11.88 -23.27
C GLY A 760 -8.11 10.67 -22.36
N ALA A 761 -8.40 10.81 -21.06
CA ALA A 761 -8.04 9.85 -20.02
C ALA A 761 -9.26 9.09 -19.46
N LEU A 762 -10.33 9.80 -19.04
CA LEU A 762 -11.64 9.22 -18.72
C LEU A 762 -12.25 8.46 -19.91
N ARG A 763 -11.75 8.70 -21.13
CA ARG A 763 -12.06 7.89 -22.32
C ARG A 763 -11.78 6.41 -22.13
N TYR A 764 -10.87 6.02 -21.24
CA TYR A 764 -10.56 4.62 -20.93
C TYR A 764 -11.32 4.12 -19.70
N HIS A 765 -11.06 4.73 -18.54
CA HIS A 765 -11.64 4.42 -17.23
C HIS A 765 -11.40 5.61 -16.28
N ALA A 766 -11.97 5.58 -15.08
CA ALA A 766 -11.55 6.45 -13.99
C ALA A 766 -10.51 5.74 -13.09
N GLU A 767 -9.59 6.53 -12.52
CA GLU A 767 -8.56 6.08 -11.57
C GLU A 767 -9.03 6.29 -10.12
N SER A 768 -9.88 7.30 -9.89
CA SER A 768 -10.58 7.48 -8.61
C SER A 768 -12.09 7.67 -8.79
N VAL A 769 -12.80 7.36 -7.72
CA VAL A 769 -14.23 7.64 -7.52
C VAL A 769 -14.36 8.39 -6.20
N GLU A 770 -15.20 9.43 -6.18
CA GLU A 770 -15.41 10.26 -5.00
C GLU A 770 -16.91 10.35 -4.68
N TRP A 771 -17.25 10.27 -3.39
CA TRP A 771 -18.59 10.53 -2.86
C TRP A 771 -18.50 11.55 -1.74
N GLY A 772 -19.33 12.59 -1.73
CA GLY A 772 -19.36 13.54 -0.61
C GLY A 772 -19.85 14.91 -1.00
N GLY A 773 -19.32 15.95 -0.34
CA GLY A 773 -19.70 17.33 -0.56
C GLY A 773 -18.56 18.21 -1.06
N GLU A 774 -18.91 19.22 -1.86
CA GLU A 774 -18.00 20.30 -2.26
C GLU A 774 -18.54 21.66 -1.76
N VAL A 775 -17.63 22.59 -1.46
CA VAL A 775 -17.92 24.02 -1.29
C VAL A 775 -16.93 24.84 -2.10
N TYR A 776 -17.46 25.82 -2.83
CA TYR A 776 -16.68 26.89 -3.45
C TYR A 776 -16.99 28.23 -2.77
N SER A 777 -15.93 28.98 -2.42
CA SER A 777 -16.03 30.38 -2.03
C SER A 777 -14.76 31.14 -2.36
N SER A 778 -14.89 32.44 -2.68
CA SER A 778 -13.73 33.34 -2.78
C SER A 778 -13.07 33.65 -1.42
N LYS A 779 -13.56 33.06 -0.31
CA LYS A 779 -13.09 33.29 1.06
C LYS A 779 -12.34 32.09 1.68
N ILE A 780 -12.18 31.00 0.94
CA ILE A 780 -11.40 29.81 1.36
C ILE A 780 -9.99 30.26 1.79
N GLY A 781 -9.49 29.77 2.93
CA GLY A 781 -8.22 30.19 3.50
C GLY A 781 -8.12 31.67 3.96
N THR A 782 -9.24 32.37 4.19
CA THR A 782 -9.24 33.78 4.64
C THR A 782 -10.09 34.02 5.89
N HIS A 783 -9.61 34.85 6.82
CA HIS A 783 -10.37 35.21 8.02
C HIS A 783 -11.25 36.46 7.83
N PRO A 784 -12.53 36.45 8.21
CA PRO A 784 -13.30 35.31 8.68
C PRO A 784 -13.86 34.47 7.53
N HIS A 785 -13.70 33.15 7.61
CA HIS A 785 -14.10 32.18 6.58
C HIS A 785 -15.59 32.25 6.17
N THR A 786 -15.96 31.67 5.02
CA THR A 786 -17.32 31.73 4.47
C THR A 786 -18.38 31.14 5.41
N ALA A 787 -19.59 31.69 5.40
CA ALA A 787 -20.75 31.11 6.07
C ALA A 787 -21.46 30.03 5.24
N THR A 788 -20.97 29.70 4.03
CA THR A 788 -21.50 28.62 3.20
C THR A 788 -21.31 27.27 3.88
N ALA A 789 -22.41 26.56 4.08
CA ALA A 789 -22.47 25.25 4.72
C ALA A 789 -22.34 24.11 3.70
N MET A 790 -21.79 22.98 4.14
CA MET A 790 -21.72 21.73 3.38
C MET A 790 -22.66 20.67 3.98
N GLY A 791 -23.25 19.82 3.14
CA GLY A 791 -24.27 18.86 3.55
C GLY A 791 -25.51 19.60 4.07
N ASN A 792 -25.82 19.48 5.37
CA ASN A 792 -26.83 20.31 6.03
C ASN A 792 -26.24 21.37 6.99
N GLY A 793 -24.92 21.56 7.00
CA GLY A 793 -24.23 22.49 7.91
C GLY A 793 -23.88 21.95 9.29
N GLN A 794 -24.21 20.69 9.61
CA GLN A 794 -23.73 20.02 10.82
C GLN A 794 -22.42 19.27 10.53
N LEU A 795 -21.49 19.28 11.49
CA LEU A 795 -20.31 18.44 11.45
C LEU A 795 -20.73 16.99 11.79
N PRO A 796 -20.23 15.95 11.08
CA PRO A 796 -20.46 14.56 11.45
C PRO A 796 -19.80 14.22 12.79
N ASN A 797 -20.18 13.09 13.40
CA ASN A 797 -19.62 12.59 14.65
C ASN A 797 -19.94 11.10 14.85
N TRP A 798 -19.34 10.49 15.88
CA TRP A 798 -19.51 9.06 16.18
C TRP A 798 -20.96 8.60 16.39
N ASP A 799 -21.85 9.49 16.85
CA ASP A 799 -23.27 9.17 17.09
C ASP A 799 -24.19 9.52 15.90
N ASP A 800 -23.65 9.83 14.71
CA ASP A 800 -24.39 10.31 13.53
C ASP A 800 -25.21 9.24 12.77
N TYR A 801 -25.36 8.04 13.38
CA TYR A 801 -26.21 6.96 12.89
C TYR A 801 -27.59 7.47 12.46
N GLY A 802 -27.91 7.27 11.18
CA GLY A 802 -29.15 7.73 10.54
C GLY A 802 -29.04 9.03 9.73
N CYS A 803 -27.83 9.56 9.51
CA CYS A 803 -27.55 10.75 8.70
C CYS A 803 -28.17 12.04 9.24
N ARG A 804 -27.69 12.49 10.40
CA ARG A 804 -28.04 13.79 10.98
C ARG A 804 -27.21 14.91 10.35
N SER A 805 -25.96 14.66 9.97
CA SER A 805 -25.20 15.51 9.00
C SER A 805 -25.56 15.17 7.54
N GLY A 806 -24.76 15.62 6.56
CA GLY A 806 -24.85 15.13 5.17
C GLY A 806 -24.32 13.70 5.06
N CYS A 807 -24.85 12.89 4.14
CA CYS A 807 -24.35 11.51 4.00
C CYS A 807 -24.51 10.91 2.60
N VAL A 808 -23.74 9.86 2.34
CA VAL A 808 -23.87 8.97 1.18
C VAL A 808 -23.92 7.51 1.65
N LYS A 809 -24.86 6.73 1.10
CA LYS A 809 -25.07 5.30 1.39
C LYS A 809 -25.03 4.43 0.14
N ARG A 810 -25.03 3.10 0.32
CA ARG A 810 -25.02 2.09 -0.77
C ARG A 810 -23.99 2.43 -1.87
N MET A 811 -22.82 2.89 -1.43
CA MET A 811 -21.71 3.28 -2.29
C MET A 811 -21.22 2.04 -3.03
N ARG A 812 -21.13 2.12 -4.35
CA ARG A 812 -20.70 1.00 -5.20
C ARG A 812 -19.84 1.49 -6.35
N VAL A 813 -18.83 0.72 -6.70
CA VAL A 813 -18.04 0.86 -7.94
C VAL A 813 -18.40 -0.25 -8.92
N ARG A 814 -18.08 -0.02 -10.19
CA ARG A 814 -18.21 -0.99 -11.27
C ARG A 814 -16.90 -1.08 -12.02
N GLU A 815 -16.38 -2.29 -12.18
CA GLU A 815 -15.12 -2.56 -12.87
C GLU A 815 -15.32 -3.56 -14.03
N ASN A 816 -14.25 -4.25 -14.45
CA ASN A 816 -14.24 -5.20 -15.56
C ASN A 816 -15.23 -6.37 -15.44
N SER A 817 -15.73 -6.73 -14.25
CA SER A 817 -16.78 -7.76 -14.12
C SER A 817 -18.18 -7.25 -14.50
N LEU A 818 -18.35 -5.95 -14.71
CA LEU A 818 -19.61 -5.24 -14.97
C LEU A 818 -20.65 -5.25 -13.83
N ASP A 819 -20.38 -5.96 -12.73
CA ASP A 819 -21.18 -5.92 -11.48
C ASP A 819 -21.00 -4.59 -10.75
N LEU A 820 -21.96 -4.24 -9.88
CA LEU A 820 -21.77 -3.23 -8.84
C LEU A 820 -21.29 -3.90 -7.55
N ARG A 821 -20.17 -3.42 -7.00
CA ARG A 821 -19.50 -3.96 -5.80
C ARG A 821 -19.12 -2.83 -4.84
N PHE A 822 -18.91 -3.13 -3.56
CA PHE A 822 -18.32 -2.15 -2.66
C PHE A 822 -16.84 -1.92 -3.07
N PRO A 823 -16.31 -0.69 -3.06
CA PRO A 823 -14.89 -0.45 -3.31
C PRO A 823 -14.00 -1.07 -2.21
N GLU A 824 -12.99 -1.85 -2.59
CA GLU A 824 -12.12 -2.55 -1.63
C GLU A 824 -11.15 -1.61 -0.88
N PHE A 825 -10.91 -0.41 -1.41
CA PHE A 825 -10.06 0.62 -0.79
C PHE A 825 -10.80 1.97 -0.84
N VAL A 826 -11.04 2.57 0.33
CA VAL A 826 -11.66 3.89 0.49
C VAL A 826 -10.98 4.67 1.61
N ASN A 827 -10.86 5.98 1.46
CA ASN A 827 -10.33 6.88 2.48
C ASN A 827 -11.20 8.15 2.61
N ALA A 828 -11.41 8.62 3.84
CA ALA A 828 -12.20 9.82 4.13
C ALA A 828 -11.28 11.04 4.25
N TYR A 829 -11.59 12.11 3.53
CA TYR A 829 -10.75 13.30 3.41
C TYR A 829 -11.54 14.61 3.51
N ALA A 830 -10.96 15.62 4.17
CA ALA A 830 -11.44 17.00 4.16
C ALA A 830 -10.26 17.98 4.13
N ASP A 831 -10.34 19.02 3.30
CA ASP A 831 -9.28 20.06 3.19
C ASP A 831 -9.15 20.89 4.49
N GLU A 832 -10.13 21.75 4.80
CA GLU A 832 -10.20 22.52 6.04
C GLU A 832 -11.05 21.80 7.11
N TYR A 833 -10.47 20.74 7.72
CA TYR A 833 -11.06 19.88 8.77
C TYR A 833 -11.66 20.60 10.01
N ARG A 834 -11.54 21.93 10.12
CA ARG A 834 -12.09 22.77 11.20
C ARG A 834 -13.36 23.53 10.82
N CYS A 835 -13.76 23.41 9.55
CA CYS A 835 -14.89 24.12 8.92
C CYS A 835 -15.87 23.14 8.28
N TYR A 836 -15.34 22.07 7.69
CA TYR A 836 -16.05 20.88 7.21
C TYR A 836 -15.28 19.66 7.70
N ASP A 837 -15.97 18.59 8.09
CA ASP A 837 -15.35 17.39 8.63
C ASP A 837 -16.04 16.13 8.05
N VAL A 838 -15.41 14.98 8.21
CA VAL A 838 -15.83 13.69 7.64
C VAL A 838 -15.87 12.59 8.70
N PHE A 839 -16.80 11.66 8.54
CA PHE A 839 -16.83 10.43 9.33
C PHE A 839 -17.29 9.26 8.45
N TYR A 840 -16.68 8.10 8.62
CA TYR A 840 -16.91 6.93 7.79
C TYR A 840 -17.06 5.71 8.71
N ILE A 841 -18.06 4.87 8.42
CA ILE A 841 -18.35 3.66 9.19
C ILE A 841 -18.43 2.47 8.22
N GLU A 842 -17.52 1.53 8.39
CA GLU A 842 -17.54 0.22 7.74
C GLU A 842 -17.76 -0.93 8.73
N ASP A 843 -17.17 -0.83 9.93
CA ASP A 843 -17.39 -1.78 11.02
C ASP A 843 -18.85 -1.78 11.52
N TYR A 844 -19.34 -2.98 11.83
CA TYR A 844 -20.63 -3.24 12.49
C TYR A 844 -21.90 -2.78 11.73
N VAL A 845 -21.80 -2.46 10.43
CA VAL A 845 -22.94 -2.13 9.55
C VAL A 845 -23.09 -3.13 8.39
N GLU A 846 -24.31 -3.33 7.90
CA GLU A 846 -24.60 -4.25 6.77
C GLU A 846 -24.17 -3.66 5.40
N ASP A 847 -24.03 -2.33 5.33
CA ASP A 847 -23.59 -1.61 4.14
C ASP A 847 -22.87 -0.33 4.62
N PRO A 848 -21.59 -0.06 4.25
CA PRO A 848 -20.84 1.07 4.81
C PRO A 848 -21.46 2.44 4.50
N GLU A 849 -21.33 3.37 5.44
CA GLU A 849 -21.97 4.68 5.43
C GLU A 849 -20.93 5.81 5.56
N PHE A 850 -21.02 6.81 4.68
CA PHE A 850 -20.17 7.99 4.71
C PHE A 850 -20.96 9.23 5.13
N TYR A 851 -20.40 10.01 6.04
CA TYR A 851 -20.96 11.22 6.62
C TYR A 851 -20.01 12.39 6.42
N TYR A 852 -20.55 13.55 6.07
CA TYR A 852 -19.76 14.76 5.82
C TYR A 852 -20.61 16.00 6.08
N GLY A 853 -19.93 17.11 6.36
CA GLY A 853 -20.58 18.42 6.41
C GLY A 853 -19.87 19.40 7.32
N GLY A 854 -20.46 20.58 7.46
CA GLY A 854 -20.00 21.59 8.40
C GLY A 854 -20.53 22.98 8.07
N PRO A 855 -20.51 23.91 9.04
CA PRO A 855 -21.14 25.23 8.90
C PRO A 855 -20.33 26.21 8.04
N GLY A 856 -19.13 25.83 7.58
CA GLY A 856 -18.16 26.72 6.93
C GLY A 856 -17.52 27.73 7.90
N LYS A 857 -18.29 28.30 8.80
CA LYS A 857 -17.84 29.33 9.76
C LYS A 857 -17.89 28.82 11.20
N SER A 858 -16.72 28.54 11.77
CA SER A 858 -16.56 28.13 13.17
C SER A 858 -15.59 29.07 13.92
N LEU A 859 -15.52 28.94 15.26
CA LEU A 859 -14.50 29.61 16.09
C LEU A 859 -13.07 29.09 15.86
N TRP A 860 -12.92 27.99 15.11
CA TRP A 860 -11.66 27.28 14.88
C TRP A 860 -11.22 27.30 13.41
N CYS A 861 -12.08 27.83 12.53
CA CYS A 861 -11.75 28.11 11.13
C CYS A 861 -10.62 29.15 10.99
N PRO A 862 -9.81 29.07 9.93
CA PRO A 862 -8.76 30.04 9.62
C PRO A 862 -9.23 31.50 9.58
#